data_AF-A0A950AGT0-F1
#
_entry.id   AF-A0A950AGT0-F1
#
_cell.length_a   1.000
_cell.length_b   1.000
_cell.length_c   1.000
_cell.angle_alpha   90.00
_cell.angle_beta   90.00
_cell.angle_gamma   90.00
#
_symmetry.space_group_name_H-M   'P 1'
#
loop_
_entity.id
_entity.type
_entity.pdbx_description
1 polymer ?
#
loop_
_entity_poly.entity_id
_entity_poly.type
_entity_poly.pdbx_seq_one_letter_code
_entity_poly.pdbx_strand_id
1 'polypeptide(L)'
;MKITADIFEAFLKCPTKCYLRSLGEVGTGNAYADWLSIQNESSRREGVKFLTAGTAPGECVGGSSAATNLKMAKWQFAIDYVVRSQSLESRLHAVERIPSEGRSKPAQFIPIRFIPTNKISRDDKLLLAFDALVVSELLGHEVGIGRIIHGEDQATLKVKTSALAGEVRKRFKRITAILSNPAPPDLILNRHCAECEFQTRCRQMALETDDLSLLSGMSEKERKKFHGKGIFTVTQLSYTFRPRRRLTGEKYHHSLKALAIREKKIHIVGRPELKLEGTPVYLDVEGLPDYDFYYLIGVRIGNGESAIQYSLWADTAEDEEKIWREFLGILETVERPVLVHYGNYENIFLKRMFERYGELPAASNSAKALTSSFNLLSVIFARVYFPTYLNGLKDVAQWLGIEWSDKVFSGLGCIIARRRWEEDHDSSIREKLITYNAEDCHALQCVFAHVSRISQTRESGLQQGDKVVHTDSLKDDCIHRFGKIEFLIPDFERINKAAYWDYQQEKVQIRGNQNRRRVVSRTRRNVTKRISPNKTIEIPPRTSCPKCGQASIYKTDKVSRTVRDLKFGPAGVKRWIVNYVGFRYRCNFCGASFTSQEWPRHSEGLGLVSYVVYQLVELRISHRAIGRSLASLFGMSLPRTTVNRLKSRAAKTYMHTCTAMIESLVSGHLLHCDETPINILRKREFVWVFCNSDQVVFRRTETREGLFLKELLREFKGVLVTDFYKVYDSIRCPQQKCLIHLIRDLNNDLYKEPFNEELKTLASEFGSLLKQIVDTIDRFGLKTRFLRKHGQHVSDFFRNLSKRGYASETAAKYRERFERNRELLFTFLEHDGVTWHNNTAEHAIKGLARLRRAIGGRLTKRGVDDYLVLLSLLETCKCIGLNFLDFLRSGHTDIAVFADSRQNKISQSQFTPPKRRSSVEDQAAERRRPVAAVLRSIGGIVKGDRQIINNEQWRISTHDDNPGEHTTFYVAQEEGTTIGYPESDRAVEAVPWKTPGKRLSKEATTGALGEAAPQRYARRQAEQELYETTARQLADYLRGLASGTQTTADHRAKWMEAMPGAPMRNGDVLVPGYDSDGKLWTVQYIKKDGKMRFAKESRIYGCFHVVGAANGAAALQKIAMSPVVVIAETYAMATTISKNAKVAAIAAFNSTNFLPVATSLHERWPDKAIIIVGDDNHPLKNNPWCSTAAEAAKGM
;
A
#
# COMPACT_ATOMS: atom_id res chain seq x y z
N MET A 1 -11.83 40.15 -34.53
CA MET A 1 -11.41 40.92 -33.34
C MET A 1 -9.97 41.37 -33.53
N LYS A 2 -9.65 42.65 -33.27
CA LYS A 2 -8.26 43.15 -33.33
C LYS A 2 -7.57 42.92 -31.98
N ILE A 3 -6.30 42.53 -32.00
CA ILE A 3 -5.50 42.38 -30.78
C ILE A 3 -4.90 43.74 -30.43
N THR A 4 -5.31 44.30 -29.30
CA THR A 4 -4.82 45.59 -28.80
C THR A 4 -3.57 45.43 -27.94
N ALA A 5 -2.85 46.53 -27.70
CA ALA A 5 -1.76 46.57 -26.73
C ALA A 5 -2.19 46.10 -25.32
N ASP A 6 -3.40 46.48 -24.87
CA ASP A 6 -3.93 46.07 -23.57
C ASP A 6 -4.21 44.57 -23.47
N ILE A 7 -4.68 43.96 -24.57
CA ILE A 7 -4.87 42.50 -24.65
C ILE A 7 -3.51 41.79 -24.64
N PHE A 8 -2.53 42.35 -25.36
CA PHE A 8 -1.17 41.80 -25.37
C PHE A 8 -0.53 41.88 -23.98
N GLU A 9 -0.62 43.03 -23.30
CA GLU A 9 -0.18 43.21 -21.91
C GLU A 9 -0.85 42.22 -20.96
N ALA A 10 -2.18 42.11 -21.05
CA ALA A 10 -2.94 41.15 -20.26
C ALA A 10 -2.43 39.72 -20.47
N PHE A 11 -2.08 39.33 -21.69
CA PHE A 11 -1.51 38.02 -22.00
C PHE A 11 -0.09 37.82 -21.46
N LEU A 12 0.76 38.87 -21.45
CA LEU A 12 2.09 38.79 -20.85
C LEU A 12 2.00 38.40 -19.37
N LYS A 13 0.98 38.91 -18.68
CA LYS A 13 0.72 38.64 -17.26
C LYS A 13 -0.06 37.33 -17.03
N CYS A 14 -1.16 37.12 -17.75
CA CYS A 14 -2.04 35.97 -17.56
C CYS A 14 -2.96 35.71 -18.78
N PRO A 15 -2.97 34.48 -19.35
CA PRO A 15 -3.90 34.11 -20.44
C PRO A 15 -5.38 34.28 -20.08
N THR A 16 -5.78 33.97 -18.85
CA THR A 16 -7.17 34.16 -18.39
C THR A 16 -7.53 35.65 -18.33
N LYS A 17 -6.62 36.52 -17.86
CA LYS A 17 -6.82 37.99 -17.88
C LYS A 17 -7.01 38.50 -19.32
N CYS A 18 -6.20 38.01 -20.26
CA CYS A 18 -6.34 38.31 -21.69
C CYS A 18 -7.72 37.94 -22.23
N TYR A 19 -8.20 36.73 -21.94
CA TYR A 19 -9.52 36.27 -22.40
C TYR A 19 -10.65 37.09 -21.77
N LEU A 20 -10.62 37.34 -20.46
CA LEU A 20 -11.67 38.14 -19.78
C LEU A 20 -11.73 39.58 -20.31
N ARG A 21 -10.58 40.25 -20.47
CA ARG A 21 -10.54 41.59 -21.09
C ARG A 21 -11.04 41.60 -22.52
N SER A 22 -10.80 40.52 -23.28
CA SER A 22 -11.30 40.41 -24.65
C SER A 22 -12.83 40.34 -24.74
N LEU A 23 -13.49 39.85 -23.68
CA LEU A 23 -14.95 39.78 -23.56
C LEU A 23 -15.56 41.05 -22.97
N GLY A 24 -14.75 42.02 -22.52
CA GLY A 24 -15.24 43.23 -21.85
C GLY A 24 -15.69 43.00 -20.41
N GLU A 25 -15.26 41.90 -19.77
CA GLU A 25 -15.58 41.60 -18.37
C GLU A 25 -14.94 42.64 -17.43
N VAL A 26 -15.73 43.13 -16.47
CA VAL A 26 -15.26 44.12 -15.49
C VAL A 26 -14.51 43.40 -14.35
N GLY A 27 -13.35 43.94 -13.96
CA GLY A 27 -12.59 43.43 -12.82
C GLY A 27 -13.38 43.51 -11.51
N THR A 28 -13.11 42.60 -10.58
CA THR A 28 -13.71 42.63 -9.23
C THR A 28 -13.08 43.68 -8.30
N GLY A 29 -12.21 44.56 -8.82
CA GLY A 29 -11.46 45.56 -8.09
C GLY A 29 -10.16 45.03 -7.47
N ASN A 30 -9.08 45.81 -7.54
CA ASN A 30 -7.82 45.57 -6.83
C ASN A 30 -7.12 46.92 -6.60
N ALA A 31 -6.97 47.32 -5.33
CA ALA A 31 -6.43 48.63 -4.96
C ALA A 31 -5.03 48.92 -5.55
N TYR A 32 -4.19 47.89 -5.72
CA TYR A 32 -2.88 48.04 -6.34
C TYR A 32 -2.97 48.19 -7.86
N ALA A 33 -3.86 47.44 -8.51
CA ALA A 33 -4.10 47.61 -9.95
C ALA A 33 -4.66 49.01 -10.27
N ASP A 34 -5.58 49.49 -9.44
CA ASP A 34 -6.18 50.82 -9.57
C ASP A 34 -5.14 51.92 -9.34
N TRP A 35 -4.34 51.80 -8.27
CA TRP A 35 -3.22 52.71 -7.99
C TRP A 35 -2.20 52.71 -9.12
N LEU A 36 -1.79 51.54 -9.63
CA LEU A 36 -0.83 51.43 -10.73
C LEU A 36 -1.37 52.06 -12.02
N SER A 37 -2.67 51.93 -12.29
CA SER A 37 -3.32 52.59 -13.43
C SER A 37 -3.23 54.12 -13.32
N ILE A 38 -3.49 54.67 -12.13
CA ILE A 38 -3.37 56.12 -11.86
C ILE A 38 -1.91 56.58 -12.04
N GLN A 39 -0.94 55.82 -11.52
CA GLN A 39 0.48 56.11 -11.67
C GLN A 39 0.95 56.06 -13.14
N ASN A 40 0.52 55.05 -13.89
CA ASN A 40 0.79 54.96 -15.33
C ASN A 40 0.24 56.17 -16.10
N GLU A 41 -0.96 56.64 -15.75
CA GLU A 41 -1.53 57.83 -16.36
C GLU A 41 -0.76 59.10 -15.99
N SER A 42 -0.37 59.26 -14.72
CA SER A 42 0.42 60.40 -14.25
C SER A 42 1.78 60.46 -14.94
N SER A 43 2.52 59.35 -14.94
CA SER A 43 3.82 59.21 -15.61
C SER A 43 3.70 59.48 -17.11
N ARG A 44 2.61 59.04 -17.77
CA ARG A 44 2.35 59.39 -19.17
C ARG A 44 2.17 60.89 -19.35
N ARG A 45 1.40 61.57 -18.49
CA ARG A 45 1.18 63.03 -18.59
C ARG A 45 2.48 63.81 -18.39
N GLU A 46 3.30 63.42 -17.41
CA GLU A 46 4.58 64.05 -17.11
C GLU A 46 5.63 63.77 -18.19
N GLY A 47 5.75 62.53 -18.63
CA GLY A 47 6.66 62.14 -19.70
C GLY A 47 6.33 62.82 -21.02
N VAL A 48 5.04 63.04 -21.31
CA VAL A 48 4.60 63.88 -22.45
C VAL A 48 5.08 65.32 -22.28
N LYS A 49 4.87 65.94 -21.11
CA LYS A 49 5.37 67.30 -20.85
C LYS A 49 6.89 67.38 -21.06
N PHE A 50 7.64 66.43 -20.49
CA PHE A 50 9.10 66.32 -20.64
C PHE A 50 9.53 66.20 -22.11
N LEU A 51 8.88 65.32 -22.88
CA LEU A 51 9.16 65.11 -24.30
C LEU A 51 8.94 66.39 -25.13
N THR A 52 7.94 67.20 -24.76
CA THR A 52 7.52 68.40 -25.49
C THR A 52 8.16 69.72 -25.02
N ALA A 53 8.94 69.71 -23.94
CA ALA A 53 9.46 70.91 -23.27
C ALA A 53 10.44 71.78 -24.10
N GLY A 54 10.76 71.39 -25.34
CA GLY A 54 11.63 72.14 -26.25
C GLY A 54 11.21 72.07 -27.73
N THR A 55 9.97 71.69 -28.03
CA THR A 55 9.47 71.56 -29.42
C THR A 55 8.59 72.75 -29.81
N ALA A 56 8.70 73.23 -31.06
CA ALA A 56 7.91 74.39 -31.50
C ALA A 56 6.40 74.05 -31.64
N PRO A 57 5.47 75.01 -31.38
CA PRO A 57 4.03 74.79 -31.59
C PRO A 57 3.73 74.46 -33.05
N GLY A 58 3.42 73.19 -33.35
CA GLY A 58 3.19 72.66 -34.70
C GLY A 58 4.05 71.45 -35.07
N GLU A 59 5.15 71.21 -34.35
CA GLU A 59 6.00 70.01 -34.51
C GLU A 59 5.53 68.83 -33.64
N CYS A 60 4.59 69.07 -32.73
CA CYS A 60 3.93 68.05 -31.92
C CYS A 60 2.42 68.00 -32.23
N VAL A 61 1.87 66.81 -32.47
CA VAL A 61 0.44 66.59 -32.68
C VAL A 61 -0.14 65.65 -31.61
N GLY A 62 -1.35 65.93 -31.13
CA GLY A 62 -2.02 65.13 -30.10
C GLY A 62 -3.46 64.76 -30.47
N GLY A 63 -3.88 63.55 -30.10
CA GLY A 63 -5.26 63.09 -30.27
C GLY A 63 -5.69 62.85 -31.72
N SER A 64 -7.01 62.81 -31.96
CA SER A 64 -7.66 62.45 -33.25
C SER A 64 -7.32 63.37 -34.43
N SER A 65 -6.64 64.50 -34.20
CA SER A 65 -6.11 65.39 -35.24
C SER A 65 -4.88 64.80 -35.97
N ALA A 66 -4.27 63.74 -35.42
CA ALA A 66 -3.15 63.03 -36.02
C ALA A 66 -3.57 61.90 -36.99
N ALA A 67 -4.85 61.79 -37.37
CA ALA A 67 -5.38 60.73 -38.26
C ALA A 67 -4.80 60.71 -39.69
N THR A 68 -3.80 61.54 -39.99
CA THR A 68 -3.03 61.51 -41.23
C THR A 68 -2.12 60.28 -41.25
N ASN A 69 -2.11 59.58 -42.39
CA ASN A 69 -1.25 58.43 -42.66
C ASN A 69 0.21 58.73 -42.23
N LEU A 70 0.83 57.87 -41.41
CA LEU A 70 2.21 58.04 -40.93
C LEU A 70 3.21 58.35 -42.06
N LYS A 71 2.93 57.87 -43.29
CA LYS A 71 3.70 58.15 -44.51
C LYS A 71 3.70 59.62 -44.96
N MET A 72 2.74 60.42 -44.52
CA MET A 72 2.56 61.84 -44.85
C MET A 72 2.86 62.78 -43.66
N ALA A 73 3.36 62.23 -42.55
CA ALA A 73 3.63 62.98 -41.33
C ALA A 73 4.72 64.05 -41.54
N LYS A 74 4.41 65.30 -41.16
CA LYS A 74 5.35 66.43 -41.13
C LYS A 74 5.76 66.85 -39.70
N TRP A 75 5.14 66.27 -38.69
CA TRP A 75 5.44 66.49 -37.27
C TRP A 75 6.71 65.74 -36.84
N GLN A 76 7.32 66.19 -35.75
CA GLN A 76 8.45 65.53 -35.07
C GLN A 76 7.96 64.53 -34.03
N PHE A 77 6.92 64.88 -33.24
CA PHE A 77 6.33 63.99 -32.24
C PHE A 77 4.81 63.85 -32.42
N ALA A 78 4.28 62.65 -32.23
CA ALA A 78 2.84 62.43 -32.07
C ALA A 78 2.55 61.73 -30.75
N ILE A 79 1.61 62.26 -29.97
CA ILE A 79 1.21 61.78 -28.64
C ILE A 79 -0.15 61.09 -28.71
N ASP A 80 -0.32 60.01 -27.96
CA ASP A 80 -1.56 59.23 -27.91
C ASP A 80 -2.03 58.79 -29.32
N TYR A 81 -1.07 58.43 -30.17
CA TYR A 81 -1.31 58.09 -31.57
C TYR A 81 -1.83 56.65 -31.70
N VAL A 82 -3.02 56.48 -32.28
CA VAL A 82 -3.61 55.15 -32.51
C VAL A 82 -3.18 54.60 -33.86
N VAL A 83 -2.35 53.55 -33.84
CA VAL A 83 -1.92 52.81 -35.03
C VAL A 83 -2.79 51.57 -35.20
N ARG A 84 -3.31 51.37 -36.42
CA ARG A 84 -4.19 50.23 -36.76
C ARG A 84 -3.65 49.50 -37.99
N SER A 85 -3.52 48.19 -37.88
CA SER A 85 -3.36 47.28 -39.02
C SER A 85 -4.63 46.44 -39.23
N GLN A 86 -4.56 45.44 -40.11
CA GLN A 86 -5.68 44.52 -40.36
C GLN A 86 -6.04 43.70 -39.10
N SER A 87 -5.04 43.27 -38.34
CA SER A 87 -5.22 42.39 -37.17
C SER A 87 -4.75 42.99 -35.83
N LEU A 88 -3.98 44.08 -35.85
CA LEU A 88 -3.39 44.70 -34.67
C LEU A 88 -3.85 46.14 -34.47
N GLU A 89 -3.90 46.56 -33.22
CA GLU A 89 -4.13 47.95 -32.84
C GLU A 89 -3.23 48.31 -31.65
N SER A 90 -2.59 49.46 -31.68
CA SER A 90 -1.87 49.99 -30.52
C SER A 90 -2.08 51.49 -30.39
N ARG A 91 -2.34 51.95 -29.15
CA ARG A 91 -2.29 53.36 -28.79
C ARG A 91 -0.89 53.65 -28.27
N LEU A 92 -0.07 54.26 -29.13
CA LEU A 92 1.29 54.65 -28.79
C LEU A 92 1.26 55.81 -27.80
N HIS A 93 2.05 55.74 -26.74
CA HIS A 93 2.13 56.87 -25.79
C HIS A 93 2.74 58.09 -26.50
N ALA A 94 3.86 57.88 -27.21
CA ALA A 94 4.36 58.83 -28.20
C ALA A 94 5.09 58.10 -29.35
N VAL A 95 5.27 58.79 -30.47
CA VAL A 95 6.13 58.35 -31.58
C VAL A 95 6.92 59.53 -32.10
N GLU A 96 8.22 59.32 -32.27
CA GLU A 96 9.15 60.30 -32.83
C GLU A 96 9.44 59.97 -34.29
N ARG A 97 9.41 61.00 -35.14
CA ARG A 97 9.80 60.91 -36.54
C ARG A 97 11.18 61.54 -36.72
N ILE A 98 12.14 60.73 -37.17
CA ILE A 98 13.46 61.18 -37.60
C ILE A 98 13.43 61.37 -39.13
N PRO A 99 13.62 62.61 -39.63
CA PRO A 99 13.66 62.89 -41.07
C PRO A 99 14.74 62.10 -41.80
N SER A 100 14.53 61.85 -43.10
CA SER A 100 15.51 61.16 -43.95
C SER A 100 16.73 62.04 -44.26
N GLU A 101 17.93 61.55 -43.96
CA GLU A 101 19.19 62.11 -44.48
C GLU A 101 19.42 61.62 -45.92
N GLY A 102 18.79 62.27 -46.90
CA GLY A 102 19.04 62.07 -48.34
C GLY A 102 18.12 61.08 -49.09
N ARG A 103 18.30 60.99 -50.42
CA ARG A 103 17.41 60.29 -51.38
C ARG A 103 17.29 58.76 -51.23
N SER A 104 18.00 58.13 -50.28
CA SER A 104 18.09 56.66 -50.19
C SER A 104 17.59 56.03 -48.87
N LYS A 105 17.18 56.80 -47.86
CA LYS A 105 16.68 56.25 -46.58
C LYS A 105 15.30 56.81 -46.24
N PRO A 106 14.26 55.99 -45.98
CA PRO A 106 12.96 56.49 -45.53
C PRO A 106 13.07 57.11 -44.13
N ALA A 107 12.14 58.02 -43.80
CA ALA A 107 12.03 58.59 -42.46
C ALA A 107 11.84 57.47 -41.42
N GLN A 108 12.56 57.55 -40.30
CA GLN A 108 12.47 56.55 -39.24
C GLN A 108 11.42 56.96 -38.21
N PHE A 109 10.66 55.99 -37.72
CA PHE A 109 9.66 56.20 -36.67
C PHE A 109 10.06 55.40 -35.44
N ILE A 110 10.22 56.07 -34.30
CA ILE A 110 10.62 55.47 -33.04
C ILE A 110 9.44 55.54 -32.07
N PRO A 111 8.77 54.41 -31.75
CA PRO A 111 7.75 54.39 -30.72
C PRO A 111 8.37 54.63 -29.34
N ILE A 112 7.65 55.34 -28.49
CA ILE A 112 8.07 55.73 -27.15
C ILE A 112 7.00 55.30 -26.15
N ARG A 113 7.42 54.63 -25.08
CA ARG A 113 6.57 54.33 -23.91
C ARG A 113 7.10 55.02 -22.66
N PHE A 114 6.18 55.56 -21.87
CA PHE A 114 6.40 56.06 -20.52
C PHE A 114 6.05 54.97 -19.50
N ILE A 115 6.95 54.71 -18.55
CA ILE A 115 6.81 53.69 -17.50
C ILE A 115 7.11 54.35 -16.15
N PRO A 116 6.22 54.29 -15.14
CA PRO A 116 6.42 54.99 -13.87
C PRO A 116 7.57 54.42 -13.03
N THR A 117 7.92 53.14 -13.21
CA THR A 117 8.93 52.47 -12.39
C THR A 117 10.36 52.77 -12.84
N ASN A 118 11.27 52.93 -11.88
CA ASN A 118 12.71 53.09 -12.14
C ASN A 118 13.32 51.84 -12.77
N LYS A 119 12.81 50.65 -12.44
CA LYS A 119 13.28 49.38 -13.00
C LYS A 119 12.43 48.92 -14.17
N ILE A 120 13.06 48.80 -15.33
CA ILE A 120 12.40 48.30 -16.55
C ILE A 120 12.38 46.78 -16.59
N SER A 121 11.17 46.23 -16.66
CA SER A 121 10.95 44.79 -16.80
C SER A 121 11.11 44.33 -18.27
N ARG A 122 11.20 43.01 -18.46
CA ARG A 122 11.18 42.42 -19.80
C ARG A 122 9.83 42.60 -20.48
N ASP A 123 8.73 42.63 -19.72
CA ASP A 123 7.39 42.81 -20.25
C ASP A 123 7.24 44.20 -20.88
N ASP A 124 7.82 45.23 -20.27
CA ASP A 124 7.83 46.61 -20.80
C ASP A 124 8.55 46.68 -22.15
N LYS A 125 9.69 45.98 -22.28
CA LYS A 125 10.43 45.87 -23.54
C LYS A 125 9.64 45.11 -24.61
N LEU A 126 8.89 44.07 -24.23
CA LEU A 126 8.03 43.31 -25.14
C LEU A 126 6.82 44.12 -25.59
N LEU A 127 6.26 44.95 -24.71
CA LEU A 127 5.17 45.87 -25.03
C LEU A 127 5.61 46.95 -26.02
N LEU A 128 6.77 47.55 -25.81
CA LEU A 128 7.37 48.46 -26.79
C LEU A 128 7.68 47.77 -28.13
N ALA A 129 8.12 46.52 -28.10
CA ALA A 129 8.33 45.74 -29.32
C ALA A 129 7.02 45.39 -30.04
N PHE A 130 5.92 45.21 -29.30
CA PHE A 130 4.57 45.08 -29.88
C PHE A 130 4.16 46.37 -30.59
N ASP A 131 4.34 47.52 -29.95
CA ASP A 131 4.07 48.83 -30.56
C ASP A 131 4.85 49.02 -31.87
N ALA A 132 6.16 48.72 -31.84
CA ALA A 132 7.02 48.78 -33.03
C ALA A 132 6.56 47.81 -34.14
N LEU A 133 6.03 46.63 -33.78
CA LEU A 133 5.48 45.68 -34.74
C LEU A 133 4.22 46.24 -35.43
N VAL A 134 3.30 46.87 -34.68
CA VAL A 134 2.09 47.50 -35.26
C VAL A 134 2.49 48.65 -36.20
N VAL A 135 3.47 49.47 -35.82
CA VAL A 135 4.01 50.52 -36.69
C VAL A 135 4.68 49.94 -37.93
N SER A 136 5.44 48.84 -37.78
CA SER A 136 6.10 48.17 -38.91
C SER A 136 5.10 47.65 -39.95
N GLU A 137 3.98 47.06 -39.50
CA GLU A 137 2.91 46.58 -40.39
C GLU A 137 2.26 47.72 -41.17
N LEU A 138 2.09 48.90 -40.56
CA LEU A 138 1.51 50.06 -41.22
C LEU A 138 2.48 50.71 -42.22
N LEU A 139 3.76 50.80 -41.88
CA LEU A 139 4.78 51.41 -42.74
C LEU A 139 5.18 50.50 -43.92
N GLY A 140 5.10 49.18 -43.73
CA GLY A 140 5.54 48.17 -44.71
C GLY A 140 7.04 47.86 -44.65
N HIS A 141 7.76 48.40 -43.65
CA HIS A 141 9.16 48.08 -43.37
C HIS A 141 9.40 48.00 -41.85
N GLU A 142 10.48 47.34 -41.44
CA GLU A 142 10.74 47.04 -40.02
C GLU A 142 11.17 48.30 -39.23
N VAL A 143 10.56 48.49 -38.06
CA VAL A 143 10.99 49.43 -37.02
C VAL A 143 11.88 48.70 -36.03
N GLY A 144 13.19 48.90 -36.15
CA GLY A 144 14.20 48.14 -35.39
C GLY A 144 14.57 48.70 -34.02
N ILE A 145 14.12 49.91 -33.67
CA ILE A 145 14.45 50.61 -32.42
C ILE A 145 13.19 51.26 -31.84
N GLY A 146 13.02 51.17 -30.52
CA GLY A 146 12.05 51.93 -29.72
C GLY A 146 12.72 52.55 -28.49
N ARG A 147 11.99 53.44 -27.80
CA ARG A 147 12.48 54.15 -26.62
C ARG A 147 11.54 53.96 -25.43
N ILE A 148 12.09 53.72 -24.24
CA ILE A 148 11.35 53.73 -22.98
C ILE A 148 11.86 54.90 -22.16
N ILE A 149 10.96 55.77 -21.72
CA ILE A 149 11.24 56.84 -20.75
C ILE A 149 10.65 56.39 -19.43
N HIS A 150 11.43 56.39 -18.35
CA HIS A 150 11.01 55.75 -17.11
C HIS A 150 11.56 56.37 -15.84
N GLY A 151 10.88 56.06 -14.73
CA GLY A 151 11.22 56.57 -13.41
C GLY A 151 10.89 58.05 -13.24
N GLU A 152 11.11 58.56 -12.03
CA GLU A 152 10.89 59.97 -11.69
C GLU A 152 11.90 60.88 -12.41
N ASP A 153 13.13 60.41 -12.61
CA ASP A 153 14.20 61.11 -13.33
C ASP A 153 14.02 61.14 -14.86
N GLN A 154 12.93 60.54 -15.39
CA GLN A 154 12.67 60.43 -16.84
C GLN A 154 13.85 59.82 -17.63
N ALA A 155 14.51 58.83 -17.04
CA ALA A 155 15.63 58.13 -17.64
C ALA A 155 15.23 57.48 -18.98
N THR A 156 16.10 57.60 -19.99
CA THR A 156 15.80 57.15 -21.35
C THR A 156 16.57 55.89 -21.72
N LEU A 157 15.86 54.80 -22.02
CA LEU A 157 16.40 53.52 -22.47
C LEU A 157 16.07 53.26 -23.95
N LYS A 158 17.09 53.06 -24.79
CA LYS A 158 16.92 52.59 -26.18
C LYS A 158 16.81 51.07 -26.22
N VAL A 159 15.78 50.55 -26.88
CA VAL A 159 15.51 49.10 -27.00
C VAL A 159 15.54 48.67 -28.45
N LYS A 160 16.32 47.63 -28.76
CA LYS A 160 16.37 47.01 -30.10
C LYS A 160 15.14 46.10 -30.29
N THR A 161 14.07 46.64 -30.86
CA THR A 161 12.78 45.95 -31.04
C THR A 161 12.85 44.79 -32.04
N SER A 162 13.76 44.86 -33.02
CA SER A 162 13.99 43.76 -33.99
C SER A 162 14.43 42.45 -33.32
N ALA A 163 15.17 42.53 -32.20
CA ALA A 163 15.59 41.36 -31.44
C ALA A 163 14.42 40.66 -30.71
N LEU A 164 13.34 41.39 -30.43
CA LEU A 164 12.17 40.89 -29.69
C LEU A 164 10.98 40.56 -30.61
N ALA A 165 11.00 41.01 -31.86
CA ALA A 165 9.91 40.84 -32.83
C ALA A 165 9.50 39.36 -33.03
N GLY A 166 10.46 38.43 -33.07
CA GLY A 166 10.19 37.01 -33.19
C GLY A 166 9.38 36.44 -32.00
N GLU A 167 9.68 36.91 -30.79
CA GLU A 167 8.95 36.51 -29.58
C GLU A 167 7.53 37.09 -29.55
N VAL A 168 7.39 38.37 -29.90
CA VAL A 168 6.08 39.05 -30.01
C VAL A 168 5.18 38.30 -31.00
N ARG A 169 5.68 37.97 -32.20
CA ARG A 169 4.92 37.20 -33.21
C ARG A 169 4.51 35.81 -32.69
N LYS A 170 5.37 35.12 -31.94
CA LYS A 170 5.06 33.82 -31.33
C LYS A 170 3.94 33.94 -30.29
N ARG A 171 3.95 34.99 -29.47
CA ARG A 171 2.89 35.26 -28.48
C ARG A 171 1.58 35.67 -29.15
N PHE A 172 1.64 36.49 -30.19
CA PHE A 172 0.47 36.84 -31.01
C PHE A 172 -0.27 35.60 -31.52
N LYS A 173 0.44 34.63 -32.14
CA LYS A 173 -0.18 33.36 -32.58
C LYS A 173 -0.92 32.62 -31.47
N ARG A 174 -0.41 32.66 -30.23
CA ARG A 174 -1.06 32.03 -29.07
C ARG A 174 -2.29 32.81 -28.62
N ILE A 175 -2.24 34.14 -28.61
CA ILE A 175 -3.39 34.99 -28.29
C ILE A 175 -4.50 34.71 -29.31
N THR A 176 -4.20 34.73 -30.61
CA THR A 176 -5.19 34.43 -31.65
C THR A 176 -5.84 33.06 -31.43
N ALA A 177 -5.06 32.03 -31.06
CA ALA A 177 -5.60 30.70 -30.78
C ALA A 177 -6.55 30.69 -29.56
N ILE A 178 -6.23 31.43 -28.50
CA ILE A 178 -7.09 31.56 -27.31
C ILE A 178 -8.38 32.30 -27.65
N LEU A 179 -8.27 33.43 -28.35
CA LEU A 179 -9.43 34.28 -28.68
C LEU A 179 -10.34 33.66 -29.77
N SER A 180 -9.84 32.72 -30.55
CA SER A 180 -10.64 32.00 -31.55
C SER A 180 -11.43 30.82 -30.95
N ASN A 181 -11.12 30.42 -29.70
CA ASN A 181 -11.82 29.34 -29.02
C ASN A 181 -13.01 29.92 -28.21
N PRO A 182 -14.25 29.43 -28.41
CA PRO A 182 -15.39 29.88 -27.61
C PRO A 182 -15.27 29.51 -26.13
N ALA A 183 -14.48 28.48 -25.78
CA ALA A 183 -14.27 28.08 -24.39
C ALA A 183 -13.16 28.93 -23.72
N PRO A 184 -13.33 29.30 -22.44
CA PRO A 184 -12.29 30.02 -21.70
C PRO A 184 -11.01 29.17 -21.55
N PRO A 185 -9.82 29.79 -21.49
CA PRO A 185 -8.59 29.07 -21.22
C PRO A 185 -8.60 28.50 -19.79
N ASP A 186 -7.88 27.39 -19.58
CA ASP A 186 -7.70 26.77 -18.27
C ASP A 186 -7.34 27.82 -17.20
N LEU A 187 -8.13 27.84 -16.12
CA LEU A 187 -7.92 28.75 -15.00
C LEU A 187 -6.67 28.32 -14.24
N ILE A 188 -5.64 29.17 -14.23
CA ILE A 188 -4.38 28.90 -13.55
C ILE A 188 -4.01 30.09 -12.69
N LEU A 189 -4.05 29.92 -11.36
CA LEU A 189 -3.50 30.90 -10.44
C LEU A 189 -1.97 30.99 -10.58
N ASN A 190 -1.44 32.20 -10.66
CA ASN A 190 -0.03 32.48 -10.89
C ASN A 190 0.46 33.67 -10.04
N ARG A 191 1.73 34.07 -10.19
CA ARG A 191 2.33 35.15 -9.37
C ARG A 191 1.69 36.52 -9.61
N HIS A 192 1.17 36.78 -10.81
CA HIS A 192 0.46 38.03 -11.15
C HIS A 192 -0.87 38.17 -10.41
N CYS A 193 -1.42 37.08 -9.86
CA CYS A 193 -2.73 37.12 -9.21
C CYS A 193 -2.84 38.15 -8.09
N ALA A 194 -1.78 38.47 -7.35
CA ALA A 194 -1.82 39.47 -6.26
C ALA A 194 -2.06 40.91 -6.77
N GLU A 195 -1.65 41.21 -8.01
CA GLU A 195 -1.76 42.53 -8.65
C GLU A 195 -2.92 42.56 -9.67
N CYS A 196 -3.75 41.51 -9.71
CA CYS A 196 -4.75 41.33 -10.75
C CYS A 196 -6.14 41.80 -10.30
N GLU A 197 -6.80 42.60 -11.13
CA GLU A 197 -8.20 43.03 -10.95
C GLU A 197 -9.21 41.86 -10.89
N PHE A 198 -8.88 40.70 -11.46
CA PHE A 198 -9.73 39.50 -11.46
C PHE A 198 -9.36 38.48 -10.37
N GLN A 199 -8.50 38.84 -9.42
CA GLN A 199 -7.98 37.92 -8.40
C GLN A 199 -9.09 37.20 -7.64
N THR A 200 -10.08 37.95 -7.13
CA THR A 200 -11.17 37.43 -6.31
C THR A 200 -11.99 36.40 -7.08
N ARG A 201 -12.45 36.77 -8.28
CA ARG A 201 -13.18 35.88 -9.20
C ARG A 201 -12.39 34.60 -9.48
N CYS A 202 -11.14 34.74 -9.93
CA CYS A 202 -10.31 33.59 -10.29
C CYS A 202 -10.01 32.69 -9.09
N ARG A 203 -9.76 33.25 -7.90
CA ARG A 203 -9.49 32.47 -6.70
C ARG A 203 -10.75 31.75 -6.22
N GLN A 204 -11.92 32.39 -6.28
CA GLN A 204 -13.19 31.78 -5.94
C GLN A 204 -13.51 30.60 -6.87
N MET A 205 -13.41 30.81 -8.19
CA MET A 205 -13.61 29.71 -9.15
C MET A 205 -12.64 28.54 -8.89
N ALA A 206 -11.36 28.83 -8.63
CA ALA A 206 -10.38 27.78 -8.34
C ALA A 206 -10.73 27.01 -7.05
N LEU A 207 -11.29 27.68 -6.03
CA LEU A 207 -11.79 27.03 -4.81
C LEU A 207 -13.02 26.18 -5.06
N GLU A 208 -13.98 26.65 -5.86
CA GLU A 208 -15.20 25.93 -6.22
C GLU A 208 -14.90 24.68 -7.05
N THR A 209 -13.96 24.76 -7.99
CA THR A 209 -13.52 23.62 -8.81
C THR A 209 -12.45 22.76 -8.13
N ASP A 210 -12.00 23.14 -6.92
CA ASP A 210 -10.91 22.49 -6.18
C ASP A 210 -9.61 22.32 -7.02
N ASP A 211 -9.26 23.33 -7.82
CA ASP A 211 -8.23 23.23 -8.86
C ASP A 211 -6.79 23.10 -8.30
N LEU A 212 -5.94 22.32 -8.98
CA LEU A 212 -4.54 22.10 -8.57
C LEU A 212 -3.70 23.39 -8.48
N SER A 213 -4.07 24.46 -9.18
CA SER A 213 -3.37 25.75 -9.13
C SER A 213 -3.50 26.47 -7.78
N LEU A 214 -4.43 26.06 -6.92
CA LEU A 214 -4.48 26.49 -5.51
C LEU A 214 -3.19 26.13 -4.76
N LEU A 215 -2.53 25.02 -5.12
CA LEU A 215 -1.26 24.62 -4.54
C LEU A 215 -0.11 25.42 -5.15
N SER A 216 0.29 26.49 -4.47
CA SER A 216 1.42 27.34 -4.88
C SER A 216 2.70 26.54 -5.11
N GLY A 217 3.49 26.98 -6.10
CA GLY A 217 4.77 26.35 -6.45
C GLY A 217 4.65 25.15 -7.42
N MET A 218 3.44 24.66 -7.73
CA MET A 218 3.27 23.61 -8.73
C MET A 218 3.54 24.15 -10.14
N SER A 219 4.42 23.49 -10.89
CA SER A 219 4.75 23.89 -12.25
C SER A 219 3.65 23.48 -13.26
N GLU A 220 3.61 24.15 -14.42
CA GLU A 220 2.69 23.76 -15.51
C GLU A 220 2.92 22.31 -15.98
N LYS A 221 4.19 21.87 -16.00
CA LYS A 221 4.56 20.49 -16.35
C LYS A 221 4.01 19.49 -15.34
N GLU A 222 4.06 19.81 -14.05
CA GLU A 222 3.52 18.94 -12.99
C GLU A 222 2.00 18.87 -13.03
N ARG A 223 1.30 19.99 -13.24
CA ARG A 223 -0.15 19.99 -13.44
C ARG A 223 -0.57 19.12 -14.63
N LYS A 224 0.06 19.31 -15.80
CA LYS A 224 -0.20 18.48 -16.99
C LYS A 224 0.06 16.99 -16.74
N LYS A 225 1.10 16.67 -15.94
CA LYS A 225 1.39 15.29 -15.54
C LYS A 225 0.29 14.69 -14.65
N PHE A 226 -0.31 15.47 -13.75
CA PHE A 226 -1.45 15.01 -12.94
C PHE A 226 -2.73 14.91 -13.77
N HIS A 227 -3.00 15.88 -14.65
CA HIS A 227 -4.14 15.84 -15.56
C HIS A 227 -4.09 14.60 -16.47
N GLY A 228 -2.91 14.25 -17.00
CA GLY A 228 -2.71 13.01 -17.77
C GLY A 228 -2.94 11.71 -16.98
N LYS A 229 -3.05 11.79 -15.65
CA LYS A 229 -3.39 10.68 -14.75
C LYS A 229 -4.84 10.72 -14.26
N GLY A 230 -5.66 11.63 -14.79
CA GLY A 230 -7.03 11.85 -14.36
C GLY A 230 -7.15 12.56 -13.00
N ILE A 231 -6.10 13.26 -12.55
CA ILE A 231 -6.09 14.02 -11.30
C ILE A 231 -6.17 15.51 -11.64
N PHE A 232 -7.32 16.12 -11.38
CA PHE A 232 -7.64 17.51 -11.68
C PHE A 232 -7.85 18.36 -10.43
N THR A 233 -8.14 17.73 -9.27
CA THR A 233 -8.44 18.45 -8.04
C THR A 233 -7.44 18.21 -6.91
N VAL A 234 -7.33 19.16 -5.98
CA VAL A 234 -6.50 19.03 -4.76
C VAL A 234 -6.98 17.84 -3.93
N THR A 235 -8.30 17.65 -3.82
CA THR A 235 -8.90 16.50 -3.15
C THR A 235 -8.48 15.19 -3.81
N GLN A 236 -8.56 15.05 -5.14
CA GLN A 236 -8.08 13.85 -5.85
C GLN A 236 -6.59 13.62 -5.60
N LEU A 237 -5.77 14.67 -5.64
CA LEU A 237 -4.34 14.59 -5.38
C LEU A 237 -4.03 14.12 -3.95
N SER A 238 -4.84 14.50 -2.96
CA SER A 238 -4.68 14.07 -1.57
C SER A 238 -4.70 12.54 -1.40
N TYR A 239 -5.54 11.83 -2.18
CA TYR A 239 -5.66 10.37 -2.14
C TYR A 239 -4.47 9.65 -2.78
N THR A 240 -3.63 10.36 -3.52
CA THR A 240 -2.42 9.78 -4.15
C THR A 240 -1.23 9.75 -3.20
N PHE A 241 -1.25 10.52 -2.12
CA PHE A 241 -0.16 10.50 -1.15
C PHE A 241 -0.15 9.14 -0.45
N ARG A 242 0.94 8.39 -0.65
CA ARG A 242 1.22 7.19 0.13
C ARG A 242 2.56 7.37 0.85
N PRO A 243 2.61 7.24 2.18
CA PRO A 243 3.90 7.14 2.87
C PRO A 243 4.63 5.94 2.25
N ARG A 244 5.81 6.15 1.67
CA ARG A 244 6.67 5.06 1.16
C ARG A 244 8.09 5.34 1.61
N ARG A 245 8.64 4.48 2.48
CA ARG A 245 9.97 4.65 3.12
C ARG A 245 10.07 5.98 3.90
N ARG A 246 11.08 6.10 4.78
CA ARG A 246 11.41 7.38 5.44
C ARG A 246 11.55 8.48 4.38
N LEU A 247 10.62 9.42 4.38
CA LEU A 247 10.67 10.61 3.54
C LEU A 247 11.86 11.45 4.00
N THR A 248 12.70 11.88 3.07
CA THR A 248 13.74 12.88 3.36
C THR A 248 13.13 14.26 3.18
N GLY A 249 13.40 15.18 4.10
CA GLY A 249 12.94 16.57 4.04
C GLY A 249 13.61 17.42 2.95
N GLU A 250 14.07 16.78 1.87
CA GLU A 250 14.77 17.40 0.73
C GLU A 250 13.82 17.71 -0.43
N LYS A 251 12.68 17.00 -0.53
CA LYS A 251 11.73 17.12 -1.63
C LYS A 251 10.36 17.57 -1.14
N TYR A 252 9.81 18.61 -1.79
CA TYR A 252 8.45 19.06 -1.54
C TYR A 252 7.40 18.11 -2.14
N HIS A 253 6.37 17.78 -1.37
CA HIS A 253 5.30 16.85 -1.77
C HIS A 253 3.94 17.56 -1.84
N HIS A 254 3.51 17.96 -3.03
CA HIS A 254 2.18 18.58 -3.23
C HIS A 254 1.02 17.67 -2.79
N SER A 255 1.15 16.35 -2.95
CA SER A 255 0.13 15.41 -2.47
C SER A 255 0.03 15.35 -0.94
N LEU A 256 1.13 15.61 -0.21
CA LEU A 256 1.09 15.74 1.25
C LEU A 256 0.48 17.08 1.68
N LYS A 257 0.75 18.16 0.95
CA LYS A 257 0.08 19.45 1.15
C LYS A 257 -1.43 19.34 0.93
N ALA A 258 -1.83 18.65 -0.14
CA ALA A 258 -3.24 18.33 -0.40
C ALA A 258 -3.88 17.50 0.72
N LEU A 259 -3.14 16.51 1.26
CA LEU A 259 -3.58 15.72 2.41
C LEU A 259 -3.78 16.61 3.66
N ALA A 260 -2.83 17.50 3.95
CA ALA A 260 -2.91 18.45 5.06
C ALA A 260 -4.17 19.32 4.97
N ILE A 261 -4.45 19.88 3.79
CA ILE A 261 -5.63 20.71 3.53
C ILE A 261 -6.92 19.91 3.76
N ARG A 262 -7.03 18.70 3.17
CA ARG A 262 -8.21 17.85 3.32
C ARG A 262 -8.47 17.47 4.78
N GLU A 263 -7.43 17.05 5.49
CA GLU A 263 -7.57 16.60 6.89
C GLU A 263 -7.63 17.74 7.90
N LYS A 264 -7.31 18.97 7.47
CA LYS A 264 -7.15 20.16 8.32
C LYS A 264 -6.13 19.92 9.45
N LYS A 265 -5.03 19.23 9.13
CA LYS A 265 -3.95 18.84 10.06
C LYS A 265 -2.59 19.29 9.53
N ILE A 266 -1.66 19.59 10.44
CA ILE A 266 -0.26 19.84 10.11
C ILE A 266 0.44 18.51 9.92
N HIS A 267 1.11 18.30 8.79
CA HIS A 267 1.94 17.10 8.59
C HIS A 267 3.43 17.43 8.67
N ILE A 268 4.20 16.65 9.43
CA ILE A 268 5.64 16.88 9.65
C ILE A 268 6.45 15.72 9.04
N VAL A 269 7.36 16.05 8.12
CA VAL A 269 8.31 15.14 7.48
C VAL A 269 9.65 15.17 8.21
N GLY A 270 10.05 14.00 8.73
CA GLY A 270 11.30 13.84 9.46
C GLY A 270 11.32 14.63 10.76
N ARG A 271 12.51 15.15 11.12
CA ARG A 271 12.73 15.97 12.31
C ARG A 271 13.30 17.32 11.89
N PRO A 272 12.48 18.38 11.80
CA PRO A 272 13.00 19.72 11.64
C PRO A 272 13.74 20.10 12.94
N GLU A 273 15.08 20.11 12.92
CA GLU A 273 15.87 20.61 14.04
C GLU A 273 16.06 22.12 13.88
N LEU A 274 15.43 22.90 14.76
CA LEU A 274 15.74 24.31 14.95
C LEU A 274 16.93 24.40 15.92
N LYS A 275 18.15 24.37 15.37
CA LYS A 275 19.38 24.60 16.16
C LYS A 275 19.61 26.11 16.27
N LEU A 276 19.07 26.72 17.32
CA LEU A 276 19.45 28.08 17.69
C LEU A 276 20.32 28.03 18.94
N GLU A 277 21.55 28.55 18.83
CA GLU A 277 22.49 28.70 19.94
C GLU A 277 22.69 30.18 20.29
N GLY A 278 21.64 30.80 20.84
CA GLY A 278 21.65 32.22 21.23
C GLY A 278 20.25 32.79 21.45
N THR A 279 20.16 34.11 21.60
CA THR A 279 18.90 34.83 21.81
C THR A 279 18.23 35.12 20.46
N PRO A 280 17.01 34.63 20.19
CA PRO A 280 16.33 34.88 18.93
C PRO A 280 15.89 36.35 18.83
N VAL A 281 16.20 36.97 17.70
CA VAL A 281 15.80 38.33 17.34
C VAL A 281 14.95 38.23 16.07
N TYR A 282 13.66 38.50 16.16
CA TYR A 282 12.74 38.38 15.03
C TYR A 282 12.77 39.65 14.20
N LEU A 283 13.11 39.50 12.92
CA LEU A 283 13.34 40.59 11.97
C LEU A 283 12.28 40.54 10.88
N ASP A 284 11.66 41.68 10.62
CA ASP A 284 10.83 41.94 9.44
C ASP A 284 11.18 43.31 8.87
N VAL A 285 11.19 43.45 7.55
CA VAL A 285 11.61 44.69 6.89
C VAL A 285 10.69 45.06 5.76
N GLU A 286 10.43 46.36 5.63
CA GLU A 286 9.64 46.92 4.54
C GLU A 286 10.48 47.84 3.67
N GLY A 287 10.25 47.77 2.37
CA GLY A 287 11.00 48.54 1.40
C GLY A 287 10.25 48.76 0.10
N LEU A 288 10.81 49.62 -0.73
CA LEU A 288 10.38 49.95 -2.08
C LEU A 288 11.35 49.28 -3.06
N PRO A 289 11.01 48.08 -3.61
CA PRO A 289 11.93 47.34 -4.46
C PRO A 289 12.35 48.09 -5.72
N ASP A 290 11.52 49.02 -6.19
CA ASP A 290 11.82 49.85 -7.36
C ASP A 290 12.98 50.83 -7.11
N TYR A 291 13.08 51.36 -5.89
CA TYR A 291 14.11 52.32 -5.46
C TYR A 291 15.31 51.64 -4.79
N ASP A 292 15.21 50.32 -4.56
CA ASP A 292 16.12 49.60 -3.66
C ASP A 292 16.30 50.30 -2.30
N PHE A 293 15.22 50.86 -1.76
CA PHE A 293 15.21 51.59 -0.49
C PHE A 293 14.40 50.83 0.56
N TYR A 294 14.92 50.71 1.77
CA TYR A 294 14.25 50.09 2.92
C TYR A 294 13.94 51.18 3.95
N TYR A 295 12.66 51.40 4.20
CA TYR A 295 12.20 52.51 5.02
C TYR A 295 11.84 52.11 6.46
N LEU A 296 11.70 50.80 6.73
CA LEU A 296 11.30 50.32 8.05
C LEU A 296 11.98 48.99 8.39
N ILE A 297 12.64 48.96 9.55
CA ILE A 297 13.22 47.76 10.16
C ILE A 297 12.46 47.46 11.45
N GLY A 298 11.75 46.35 11.48
CA GLY A 298 11.07 45.81 12.65
C GLY A 298 11.94 44.80 13.37
N VAL A 299 12.12 44.98 14.68
CA VAL A 299 12.91 44.07 15.51
C VAL A 299 12.14 43.73 16.77
N ARG A 300 11.97 42.43 17.02
CA ARG A 300 11.35 41.93 18.24
C ARG A 300 12.30 41.01 19.01
N ILE A 301 12.50 41.30 20.29
CA ILE A 301 13.45 40.58 21.16
C ILE A 301 12.72 40.06 22.40
N GLY A 302 12.96 38.80 22.76
CA GLY A 302 12.34 38.15 23.92
C GLY A 302 11.15 37.26 23.57
N ASN A 303 10.37 36.85 24.57
CA ASN A 303 9.26 35.90 24.45
C ASN A 303 7.99 36.42 25.15
N GLY A 304 6.82 36.24 24.54
CA GLY A 304 5.53 36.56 25.15
C GLY A 304 5.29 38.06 25.38
N GLU A 305 4.64 38.40 26.49
CA GLU A 305 4.29 39.79 26.86
C GLU A 305 5.50 40.64 27.29
N SER A 306 6.62 40.02 27.69
CA SER A 306 7.86 40.73 28.04
C SER A 306 8.77 41.00 26.83
N ALA A 307 8.27 40.78 25.61
CA ALA A 307 9.05 41.01 24.40
C ALA A 307 9.07 42.50 24.05
N ILE A 308 10.27 43.01 23.76
CA ILE A 308 10.48 44.41 23.37
C ILE A 308 10.40 44.50 21.86
N GLN A 309 9.61 45.45 21.36
CA GLN A 309 9.48 45.79 19.94
C GLN A 309 10.23 47.08 19.66
N TYR A 310 11.09 47.06 18.64
CA TYR A 310 11.70 48.23 18.04
C TYR A 310 11.19 48.38 16.61
N SER A 311 10.94 49.62 16.21
CA SER A 311 10.50 49.98 14.86
C SER A 311 11.32 51.17 14.40
N LEU A 312 12.29 50.91 13.52
CA LEU A 312 13.24 51.92 13.05
C LEU A 312 12.77 52.43 11.69
N TRP A 313 12.41 53.70 11.63
CA TRP A 313 11.78 54.32 10.46
C TRP A 313 12.72 55.34 9.81
N ALA A 314 12.84 55.27 8.48
CA ALA A 314 13.55 56.25 7.66
C ALA A 314 12.53 57.09 6.86
N ASP A 315 12.69 58.42 6.97
CA ASP A 315 11.88 59.35 6.19
C ASP A 315 12.41 59.41 4.76
N THR A 316 13.74 59.45 4.58
CA THR A 316 14.40 59.48 3.27
C THR A 316 15.46 58.39 3.10
N ALA A 317 16.03 58.29 1.89
CA ALA A 317 17.10 57.34 1.59
C ALA A 317 18.40 57.63 2.37
N GLU A 318 18.64 58.88 2.76
CA GLU A 318 19.78 59.28 3.60
C GLU A 318 19.65 58.76 5.03
N ASP A 319 18.42 58.62 5.54
CA ASP A 319 18.14 58.04 6.86
C ASP A 319 18.33 56.51 6.90
N GLU A 320 18.45 55.85 5.74
CA GLU A 320 18.64 54.40 5.62
C GLU A 320 19.89 53.94 6.39
N GLU A 321 20.98 54.71 6.33
CA GLU A 321 22.21 54.42 7.08
C GLU A 321 22.02 54.58 8.60
N LYS A 322 21.23 55.57 9.01
CA LYS A 322 20.95 55.84 10.42
C LYS A 322 20.18 54.68 11.06
N ILE A 323 19.08 54.26 10.44
CA ILE A 323 18.28 53.14 10.95
C ILE A 323 19.07 51.82 10.91
N TRP A 324 19.99 51.67 9.96
CA TRP A 324 20.90 50.53 9.91
C TRP A 324 21.90 50.53 11.07
N ARG A 325 22.50 51.68 11.40
CA ARG A 325 23.42 51.80 12.54
C ARG A 325 22.69 51.61 13.87
N GLU A 326 21.47 52.12 14.01
CA GLU A 326 20.62 51.90 15.18
C GLU A 326 20.27 50.42 15.35
N PHE A 327 19.92 49.73 14.26
CA PHE A 327 19.70 48.28 14.25
C PHE A 327 20.91 47.50 14.75
N LEU A 328 22.11 47.82 14.24
CA LEU A 328 23.36 47.20 14.71
C LEU A 328 23.62 47.51 16.19
N GLY A 329 23.36 48.74 16.63
CA GLY A 329 23.45 49.12 18.04
C GLY A 329 22.55 48.27 18.95
N ILE A 330 21.31 48.01 18.52
CA ILE A 330 20.39 47.12 19.26
C ILE A 330 20.97 45.70 19.34
N LEU A 331 21.53 45.15 18.26
CA LEU A 331 22.13 43.82 18.27
C LEU A 331 23.34 43.70 19.20
N GLU A 332 24.13 44.76 19.38
CA GLU A 332 25.23 44.75 20.36
C GLU A 332 24.76 44.61 21.81
N THR A 333 23.56 45.12 22.13
CA THR A 333 22.98 45.01 23.49
C THR A 333 22.48 43.61 23.83
N VAL A 334 22.30 42.74 22.82
CA VAL A 334 21.77 41.39 22.99
C VAL A 334 22.91 40.41 23.22
N GLU A 335 22.77 39.55 24.23
CA GLU A 335 23.73 38.46 24.44
C GLU A 335 23.51 37.36 23.37
N ARG A 336 24.54 37.11 22.56
CA ARG A 336 24.56 36.09 21.49
C ARG A 336 23.32 36.15 20.57
N PRO A 337 23.10 37.26 19.83
CA PRO A 337 21.90 37.42 19.00
C PRO A 337 21.89 36.45 17.81
N VAL A 338 20.71 35.90 17.51
CA VAL A 338 20.47 35.11 16.29
C VAL A 338 19.27 35.68 15.55
N LEU A 339 19.50 36.22 14.35
CA LEU A 339 18.46 36.84 13.54
C LEU A 339 17.54 35.77 12.95
N VAL A 340 16.26 35.82 13.27
CA VAL A 340 15.22 34.96 12.70
C VAL A 340 14.36 35.80 11.76
N HIS A 341 14.20 35.35 10.52
CA HIS A 341 13.36 36.02 9.53
C HIS A 341 12.56 34.98 8.73
N TYR A 342 11.48 35.38 8.07
CA TYR A 342 10.59 34.41 7.43
C TYR A 342 11.10 33.95 6.07
N GLY A 343 11.51 34.88 5.19
CA GLY A 343 11.71 34.60 3.77
C GLY A 343 13.12 34.88 3.26
N ASN A 344 13.27 34.90 1.93
CA ASN A 344 14.54 35.28 1.31
C ASN A 344 14.64 36.80 1.08
N TYR A 345 13.56 37.56 1.30
CA TYR A 345 13.57 39.01 1.10
C TYR A 345 14.48 39.69 2.14
N GLU A 346 14.37 39.31 3.40
CA GLU A 346 15.22 39.82 4.49
C GLU A 346 16.71 39.44 4.28
N ASN A 347 17.00 38.27 3.69
CA ASN A 347 18.37 37.91 3.31
C ASN A 347 18.96 38.88 2.28
N ILE A 348 18.16 39.29 1.29
CA ILE A 348 18.56 40.25 0.27
C ILE A 348 18.77 41.63 0.92
N PHE A 349 17.90 42.03 1.84
CA PHE A 349 18.07 43.22 2.66
C PHE A 349 19.40 43.20 3.41
N LEU A 350 19.64 42.19 4.26
CA LEU A 350 20.85 42.11 5.09
C LEU A 350 22.14 42.16 4.25
N LYS A 351 22.16 41.44 3.12
CA LYS A 351 23.30 41.44 2.20
C LYS A 351 23.53 42.83 1.59
N ARG A 352 22.46 43.47 1.10
CA ARG A 352 22.56 44.79 0.47
C ARG A 352 22.99 45.88 1.45
N MET A 353 22.42 45.87 2.66
CA MET A 353 22.78 46.84 3.69
C MET A 353 24.23 46.70 4.12
N PHE A 354 24.72 45.45 4.23
CA PHE A 354 26.12 45.18 4.50
C PHE A 354 27.04 45.65 3.36
N GLU A 355 26.67 45.39 2.10
CA GLU A 355 27.43 45.86 0.92
C GLU A 355 27.46 47.39 0.80
N ARG A 356 26.38 48.08 1.20
CA ARG A 356 26.27 49.55 1.10
C ARG A 356 27.01 50.31 2.19
N TYR A 357 26.92 49.85 3.44
CA TYR A 357 27.27 50.65 4.62
C TYR A 357 28.33 50.01 5.54
N GLY A 358 28.94 48.89 5.16
CA GLY A 358 29.71 48.06 6.09
C GLY A 358 31.20 48.41 6.30
N GLU A 359 31.59 48.57 7.57
CA GLU A 359 32.78 47.96 8.22
C GLU A 359 32.43 47.65 9.69
N LEU A 360 32.31 46.36 10.05
CA LEU A 360 32.04 45.90 11.42
C LEU A 360 33.29 45.22 12.01
N PRO A 361 33.64 45.45 13.28
CA PRO A 361 34.72 44.70 13.93
C PRO A 361 34.37 43.20 13.94
N ALA A 362 35.29 42.34 13.48
CA ALA A 362 35.03 40.90 13.32
C ALA A 362 34.62 40.17 14.62
N ALA A 363 34.84 40.77 15.79
CA ALA A 363 34.48 40.23 17.09
C ALA A 363 33.10 40.69 17.64
N SER A 364 32.44 41.66 16.99
CA SER A 364 31.18 42.28 17.43
C SER A 364 29.99 41.30 17.41
N ASN A 365 28.98 41.53 18.27
CA ASN A 365 27.79 40.67 18.31
C ASN A 365 26.96 40.81 17.02
N SER A 366 26.95 41.99 16.41
CA SER A 366 26.27 42.28 15.15
C SER A 366 26.85 41.50 13.97
N ALA A 367 28.19 41.43 13.85
CA ALA A 367 28.84 40.65 12.81
C ALA A 367 28.51 39.14 12.93
N LYS A 368 28.41 38.63 14.16
CA LYS A 368 27.98 37.24 14.43
C LYS A 368 26.51 37.03 14.11
N ALA A 369 25.62 37.98 14.44
CA ALA A 369 24.19 37.90 14.11
C ALA A 369 23.93 37.88 12.60
N LEU A 370 24.62 38.73 11.83
CA LEU A 370 24.47 38.79 10.37
C LEU A 370 24.92 37.48 9.68
N THR A 371 26.00 36.88 10.19
CA THR A 371 26.52 35.60 9.68
C THR A 371 25.72 34.37 10.14
N SER A 372 24.95 34.49 11.22
CA SER A 372 24.14 33.41 11.79
C SER A 372 22.62 33.57 11.55
N SER A 373 22.22 34.38 10.57
CA SER A 373 20.81 34.57 10.20
C SER A 373 20.09 33.26 9.85
N PHE A 374 18.83 33.18 10.25
CA PHE A 374 18.02 31.98 10.25
C PHE A 374 16.71 32.19 9.48
N ASN A 375 16.64 31.59 8.29
CA ASN A 375 15.45 31.62 7.44
C ASN A 375 14.44 30.54 7.87
N LEU A 376 13.34 30.95 8.49
CA LEU A 376 12.32 30.02 9.00
C LEU A 376 11.57 29.28 7.88
N LEU A 377 11.23 29.94 6.77
CA LEU A 377 10.53 29.30 5.65
C LEU A 377 11.38 28.16 5.04
N SER A 378 12.70 28.29 5.01
CA SER A 378 13.59 27.23 4.52
C SER A 378 13.50 25.94 5.35
N VAL A 379 13.20 26.06 6.64
CA VAL A 379 13.02 24.93 7.56
C VAL A 379 11.63 24.34 7.45
N ILE A 380 10.60 25.20 7.31
CA ILE A 380 9.22 24.77 7.10
C ILE A 380 9.09 24.06 5.75
N PHE A 381 9.71 24.59 4.71
CA PHE A 381 9.58 24.08 3.35
C PHE A 381 10.04 22.62 3.26
N ALA A 382 9.21 21.79 2.63
CA ALA A 382 9.38 20.33 2.49
C ALA A 382 9.41 19.51 3.80
N ARG A 383 9.35 20.16 4.98
CA ARG A 383 9.39 19.48 6.29
C ARG A 383 8.13 19.67 7.11
N VAL A 384 7.44 20.81 7.03
CA VAL A 384 6.22 21.10 7.78
C VAL A 384 5.14 21.57 6.80
N TYR A 385 4.04 20.83 6.75
CA TYR A 385 2.93 21.04 5.82
C TYR A 385 1.71 21.53 6.61
N PHE A 386 1.56 22.85 6.70
CA PHE A 386 0.35 23.48 7.25
C PHE A 386 -0.85 23.25 6.31
N PRO A 387 -2.08 23.15 6.84
CA PRO A 387 -3.31 22.93 6.05
C PRO A 387 -3.83 24.23 5.40
N THR A 388 -2.94 24.92 4.71
CA THR A 388 -3.16 26.19 3.99
C THR A 388 -2.77 25.98 2.53
N TYR A 389 -3.28 26.78 1.58
CA TYR A 389 -2.88 26.67 0.17
C TYR A 389 -1.47 27.25 -0.10
N LEU A 390 -1.08 28.25 0.69
CA LEU A 390 0.19 28.96 0.62
C LEU A 390 1.03 28.69 1.88
N ASN A 391 2.35 28.88 1.79
CA ASN A 391 3.26 28.85 2.94
C ASN A 391 3.76 30.27 3.27
N GLY A 392 2.95 31.30 3.04
CA GLY A 392 3.28 32.67 3.46
C GLY A 392 3.14 32.83 4.97
N LEU A 393 3.83 33.81 5.55
CA LEU A 393 3.78 34.09 6.99
C LEU A 393 2.34 34.29 7.43
N LYS A 394 1.61 35.19 6.75
CA LYS A 394 0.20 35.47 7.00
C LYS A 394 -0.70 34.25 6.92
N ASP A 395 -0.58 33.44 5.86
CA ASP A 395 -1.43 32.25 5.70
C ASP A 395 -1.25 31.26 6.84
N VAL A 396 0.01 31.04 7.25
CA VAL A 396 0.33 30.11 8.34
C VAL A 396 -0.10 30.68 9.68
N ALA A 397 0.18 31.95 9.95
CA ALA A 397 -0.14 32.63 11.20
C ALA A 397 -1.66 32.82 11.39
N GLN A 398 -2.42 33.15 10.35
CA GLN A 398 -3.89 33.18 10.40
C GLN A 398 -4.46 31.81 10.74
N TRP A 399 -3.89 30.73 10.18
CA TRP A 399 -4.31 29.38 10.56
C TRP A 399 -3.98 29.04 12.02
N LEU A 400 -2.93 29.65 12.59
CA LEU A 400 -2.58 29.57 14.00
C LEU A 400 -3.42 30.50 14.90
N GLY A 401 -4.36 31.27 14.33
CA GLY A 401 -5.26 32.16 15.07
C GLY A 401 -4.72 33.57 15.30
N ILE A 402 -3.68 33.98 14.57
CA ILE A 402 -3.14 35.35 14.63
C ILE A 402 -3.86 36.21 13.60
N GLU A 403 -4.41 37.33 14.04
CA GLU A 403 -5.07 38.31 13.18
C GLU A 403 -4.29 39.63 13.19
N TRP A 404 -4.31 40.32 12.04
CA TRP A 404 -3.76 41.67 11.88
C TRP A 404 -4.85 42.68 12.15
N SER A 405 -4.50 43.80 12.77
CA SER A 405 -5.44 44.86 13.10
C SER A 405 -6.11 45.47 11.86
N ASP A 406 -5.38 45.55 10.76
CA ASP A 406 -5.88 46.07 9.49
C ASP A 406 -5.80 45.02 8.37
N LYS A 407 -6.97 44.57 7.91
CA LYS A 407 -7.12 43.54 6.87
C LYS A 407 -6.76 44.05 5.47
N VAL A 408 -6.56 45.36 5.30
CA VAL A 408 -6.23 46.00 4.02
C VAL A 408 -4.73 45.91 3.71
N PHE A 409 -3.88 45.86 4.74
CA PHE A 409 -2.44 45.84 4.53
C PHE A 409 -1.94 44.46 4.07
N SER A 410 -1.36 44.47 2.86
CA SER A 410 -0.57 43.40 2.24
C SER A 410 0.78 44.00 1.83
N GLY A 411 1.76 43.20 1.42
CA GLY A 411 3.04 43.77 0.95
C GLY A 411 2.87 44.81 -0.17
N LEU A 412 1.87 44.65 -1.05
CA LEU A 412 1.51 45.67 -2.06
C LEU A 412 0.77 46.87 -1.46
N GLY A 413 -0.06 46.64 -0.44
CA GLY A 413 -0.71 47.69 0.34
C GLY A 413 0.30 48.59 1.07
N CYS A 414 1.40 48.02 1.57
CA CYS A 414 2.50 48.77 2.19
C CYS A 414 3.14 49.76 1.21
N ILE A 415 3.34 49.35 -0.06
CA ILE A 415 3.88 50.24 -1.11
C ILE A 415 2.93 51.42 -1.34
N ILE A 416 1.63 51.16 -1.48
CA ILE A 416 0.63 52.22 -1.70
C ILE A 416 0.60 53.18 -0.51
N ALA A 417 0.58 52.65 0.71
CA ALA A 417 0.56 53.44 1.93
C ALA A 417 1.82 54.28 2.09
N ARG A 418 3.01 53.71 1.82
CA ARG A 418 4.27 54.46 1.85
C ARG A 418 4.26 55.60 0.85
N ARG A 419 3.78 55.38 -0.38
CA ARG A 419 3.70 56.43 -1.40
C ARG A 419 2.74 57.56 -1.03
N ARG A 420 1.58 57.23 -0.46
CA ARG A 420 0.65 58.25 0.09
C ARG A 420 1.27 59.02 1.24
N TRP A 421 2.05 58.35 2.10
CA TRP A 421 2.78 59.02 3.16
C TRP A 421 3.86 59.97 2.63
N GLU A 422 4.53 59.62 1.52
CA GLU A 422 5.50 60.53 0.86
C GLU A 422 4.84 61.77 0.26
N GLU A 423 3.58 61.65 -0.20
CA GLU A 423 2.80 62.76 -0.76
C GLU A 423 2.20 63.65 0.33
N ASP A 424 1.58 63.06 1.36
CA ASP A 424 0.75 63.78 2.34
C ASP A 424 1.43 63.98 3.71
N HIS A 425 2.52 63.26 3.98
CA HIS A 425 3.21 63.17 5.28
C HIS A 425 2.29 62.87 6.48
N ASP A 426 1.18 62.17 6.24
CA ASP A 426 0.19 61.84 7.28
C ASP A 426 0.74 60.83 8.31
N SER A 427 0.94 61.30 9.53
CA SER A 427 1.36 60.49 10.69
C SER A 427 0.50 59.22 10.90
N SER A 428 -0.79 59.25 10.57
CA SER A 428 -1.70 58.12 10.74
C SER A 428 -1.34 56.92 9.84
N ILE A 429 -0.81 57.19 8.63
CA ILE A 429 -0.38 56.16 7.68
C ILE A 429 0.93 55.52 8.16
N ARG A 430 1.86 56.34 8.67
CA ARG A 430 3.12 55.88 9.27
C ARG A 430 2.87 54.96 10.46
N GLU A 431 1.98 55.35 11.37
CA GLU A 431 1.62 54.53 12.53
C GLU A 431 1.02 53.18 12.14
N LYS A 432 0.17 53.14 11.09
CA LYS A 432 -0.38 51.90 10.54
C LYS A 432 0.70 50.99 9.96
N LEU A 433 1.66 51.55 9.20
CA LEU A 433 2.80 50.79 8.65
C LEU A 433 3.70 50.21 9.76
N ILE A 434 3.98 51.01 10.80
CA ILE A 434 4.74 50.57 11.98
C ILE A 434 4.01 49.45 12.71
N THR A 435 2.70 49.59 12.93
CA THR A 435 1.87 48.57 13.58
C THR A 435 1.87 47.28 12.77
N TYR A 436 1.66 47.39 11.46
CA TYR A 436 1.65 46.24 10.54
C TYR A 436 2.97 45.45 10.57
N ASN A 437 4.12 46.13 10.49
CA ASN A 437 5.43 45.49 10.57
C ASN A 437 5.71 44.88 11.95
N ALA A 438 5.27 45.53 13.04
CA ALA A 438 5.35 44.96 14.39
C ALA A 438 4.49 43.69 14.54
N GLU A 439 3.31 43.66 13.93
CA GLU A 439 2.45 42.47 13.85
C GLU A 439 3.12 41.34 13.04
N ASP A 440 3.84 41.65 11.95
CA ASP A 440 4.61 40.66 11.19
C ASP A 440 5.78 40.09 12.02
N CYS A 441 6.51 40.92 12.77
CA CYS A 441 7.51 40.44 13.74
C CYS A 441 6.89 39.53 14.82
N HIS A 442 5.71 39.89 15.33
CA HIS A 442 4.99 39.10 16.32
C HIS A 442 4.49 37.77 15.73
N ALA A 443 3.90 37.79 14.53
CA ALA A 443 3.47 36.60 13.82
C ALA A 443 4.64 35.66 13.55
N LEU A 444 5.80 36.20 13.15
CA LEU A 444 7.03 35.44 12.97
C LEU A 444 7.49 34.77 14.28
N GLN A 445 7.48 35.50 15.41
CA GLN A 445 7.76 34.95 16.72
C GLN A 445 6.81 33.79 17.08
N CYS A 446 5.51 33.97 16.88
CA CYS A 446 4.52 32.95 17.20
C CYS A 446 4.62 31.71 16.30
N VAL A 447 4.84 31.88 14.99
CA VAL A 447 5.09 30.77 14.07
C VAL A 447 6.39 30.06 14.44
N PHE A 448 7.45 30.80 14.75
CA PHE A 448 8.71 30.24 15.21
C PHE A 448 8.55 29.42 16.50
N ALA A 449 7.85 29.96 17.49
CA ALA A 449 7.55 29.27 18.74
C ALA A 449 6.68 28.02 18.50
N HIS A 450 5.71 28.09 17.59
CA HIS A 450 4.89 26.95 17.22
C HIS A 450 5.71 25.85 16.53
N VAL A 451 6.52 26.20 15.54
CA VAL A 451 7.42 25.25 14.86
C VAL A 451 8.42 24.65 15.85
N SER A 452 8.95 25.44 16.78
CA SER A 452 9.83 24.95 17.85
C SER A 452 9.14 23.93 18.75
N ARG A 453 7.92 24.22 19.22
CA ARG A 453 7.14 23.30 20.04
C ARG A 453 6.83 21.99 19.31
N ILE A 454 6.34 22.04 18.07
CA ILE A 454 6.03 20.82 17.31
C ILE A 454 7.29 20.03 16.92
N SER A 455 8.46 20.69 16.86
CA SER A 455 9.75 20.05 16.58
C SER A 455 10.34 19.33 17.81
N GLN A 456 10.01 19.80 19.02
CA GLN A 456 10.53 19.27 20.29
C GLN A 456 9.65 18.17 20.92
N THR A 457 8.35 18.14 20.58
CA THR A 457 7.37 17.27 21.26
C THR A 457 7.47 15.82 20.76
N ARG A 458 7.68 14.85 21.68
CA ARG A 458 7.53 13.41 21.40
C ARG A 458 6.06 13.00 21.44
N GLU A 459 5.70 11.94 20.70
CA GLU A 459 4.36 11.34 20.48
C GLU A 459 3.44 11.13 21.73
N SER A 460 3.86 11.46 22.96
CA SER A 460 3.13 11.22 24.21
C SER A 460 2.70 12.49 24.97
N GLY A 461 2.96 13.70 24.45
CA GLY A 461 2.71 14.96 25.16
C GLY A 461 1.79 15.97 24.47
N LEU A 462 1.08 15.61 23.40
CA LEU A 462 0.13 16.53 22.75
C LEU A 462 -1.17 16.57 23.54
N GLN A 463 -1.54 17.75 24.02
CA GLN A 463 -2.90 18.02 24.50
C GLN A 463 -3.89 17.71 23.36
N GLN A 464 -5.10 17.25 23.72
CA GLN A 464 -6.12 16.71 22.82
C GLN A 464 -6.66 17.68 21.74
N GLY A 465 -6.03 18.85 21.55
CA GLY A 465 -6.36 19.89 20.57
C GLY A 465 -5.34 20.13 19.45
N ASP A 466 -4.08 19.70 19.55
CA ASP A 466 -3.07 19.99 18.52
C ASP A 466 -3.17 19.02 17.33
N LYS A 467 -3.68 19.50 16.19
CA LYS A 467 -3.92 18.77 14.93
C LYS A 467 -2.62 18.45 14.16
N VAL A 468 -1.63 17.82 14.79
CA VAL A 468 -0.30 17.54 14.20
C VAL A 468 -0.08 16.05 13.95
N VAL A 469 0.44 15.69 12.77
CA VAL A 469 0.70 14.31 12.34
C VAL A 469 2.11 14.18 11.78
N HIS A 470 2.96 13.34 12.37
CA HIS A 470 4.24 13.01 11.78
C HIS A 470 4.06 12.04 10.60
N THR A 471 4.71 12.28 9.46
CA THR A 471 4.59 11.37 8.31
C THR A 471 5.22 10.01 8.57
N ASP A 472 6.12 9.91 9.54
CA ASP A 472 6.68 8.65 10.01
C ASP A 472 5.66 7.81 10.80
N SER A 473 4.61 8.44 11.35
CA SER A 473 3.47 7.76 12.00
C SER A 473 2.29 7.50 11.05
N LEU A 474 2.30 8.09 9.86
CA LEU A 474 1.40 7.67 8.78
C LEU A 474 1.79 6.24 8.35
N LYS A 475 0.91 5.28 8.67
CA LYS A 475 1.12 3.86 8.37
C LYS A 475 1.53 3.67 6.90
N ASP A 476 2.72 3.11 6.70
CA ASP A 476 3.28 2.71 5.42
C ASP A 476 2.38 1.59 4.85
N ASP A 477 1.43 1.92 3.97
CA ASP A 477 0.72 0.94 3.12
C ASP A 477 1.68 0.31 2.07
N CYS A 478 2.98 0.21 2.38
CA CYS A 478 3.91 -0.65 1.68
C CYS A 478 3.69 -2.09 2.12
N ILE A 479 3.07 -2.85 1.22
CA ILE A 479 2.87 -4.32 1.22
C ILE A 479 4.19 -5.13 1.34
N HIS A 480 5.35 -4.50 1.56
CA HIS A 480 6.65 -5.17 1.51
C HIS A 480 7.68 -4.73 2.59
N ARG A 481 7.41 -4.91 3.89
CA ARG A 481 8.48 -5.18 4.90
C ARG A 481 7.99 -6.13 6.01
N PHE A 482 8.77 -7.18 6.25
CA PHE A 482 8.54 -8.15 7.34
C PHE A 482 8.87 -7.50 8.71
N GLY A 483 7.84 -7.10 9.45
CA GLY A 483 7.86 -6.51 10.80
C GLY A 483 6.42 -6.21 11.30
N LYS A 484 6.23 -5.97 12.62
CA LYS A 484 4.92 -5.96 13.31
C LYS A 484 3.93 -4.94 12.68
N ILE A 485 2.74 -5.41 12.32
CA ILE A 485 1.70 -4.70 11.58
C ILE A 485 0.70 -4.10 12.57
N GLU A 486 0.34 -2.82 12.42
CA GLU A 486 -0.78 -2.20 13.13
C GLU A 486 -2.05 -2.34 12.29
N PHE A 487 -3.01 -3.10 12.78
CA PHE A 487 -4.21 -3.43 12.02
C PHE A 487 -5.30 -2.40 12.28
N LEU A 488 -6.04 -2.02 11.23
CA LEU A 488 -7.19 -1.10 11.33
C LEU A 488 -8.38 -1.74 12.07
N ILE A 489 -8.35 -3.07 12.24
CA ILE A 489 -9.34 -3.88 12.95
C ILE A 489 -8.81 -4.19 14.36
N PRO A 490 -9.54 -3.82 15.44
CA PRO A 490 -9.09 -4.01 16.83
C PRO A 490 -8.74 -5.46 17.17
N ASP A 491 -9.45 -6.42 16.56
CA ASP A 491 -9.26 -7.85 16.80
C ASP A 491 -7.96 -8.39 16.21
N PHE A 492 -7.51 -7.86 15.07
CA PHE A 492 -6.24 -8.27 14.47
C PHE A 492 -5.05 -7.72 15.24
N GLU A 493 -5.19 -6.53 15.80
CA GLU A 493 -4.20 -6.01 16.74
C GLU A 493 -4.18 -6.81 18.05
N ARG A 494 -5.34 -7.23 18.56
CA ARG A 494 -5.47 -8.06 19.76
C ARG A 494 -4.92 -9.48 19.55
N ILE A 495 -5.14 -10.09 18.38
CA ILE A 495 -4.58 -11.40 17.98
C ILE A 495 -3.06 -11.33 17.81
N ASN A 496 -2.55 -10.24 17.23
CA ASN A 496 -1.12 -10.01 17.04
C ASN A 496 -0.39 -9.70 18.37
N LYS A 497 -1.01 -8.93 19.27
CA LYS A 497 -0.53 -8.72 20.65
C LYS A 497 -0.53 -10.01 21.47
N ALA A 498 -1.51 -10.89 21.26
CA ALA A 498 -1.61 -12.19 21.92
C ALA A 498 -0.71 -13.30 21.34
N ALA A 499 0.04 -13.00 20.26
CA ALA A 499 0.92 -13.95 19.56
C ALA A 499 2.42 -13.73 19.84
N TYR A 500 2.78 -12.73 20.66
CA TYR A 500 4.15 -12.53 21.10
C TYR A 500 4.52 -13.51 22.22
N TRP A 501 5.77 -13.98 22.19
CA TRP A 501 6.29 -15.00 23.12
C TRP A 501 6.05 -14.65 24.60
N ASP A 502 6.19 -13.38 24.96
CA ASP A 502 6.09 -12.91 26.36
C ASP A 502 4.62 -12.86 26.86
N TYR A 503 3.66 -12.58 25.98
CA TYR A 503 2.22 -12.56 26.30
C TYR A 503 1.71 -13.95 26.72
N GLN A 504 2.21 -15.02 26.09
CA GLN A 504 1.82 -16.39 26.44
C GLN A 504 2.40 -16.87 27.78
N GLN A 505 3.53 -16.29 28.22
CA GLN A 505 4.18 -16.66 29.49
C GLN A 505 3.55 -15.94 30.69
N GLU A 506 3.05 -14.72 30.52
CA GLU A 506 2.55 -13.89 31.64
C GLU A 506 1.05 -14.08 31.95
N LYS A 507 0.22 -14.43 30.96
CA LYS A 507 -1.26 -14.43 31.10
C LYS A 507 -1.93 -15.80 31.07
N VAL A 508 -1.29 -16.83 30.49
CA VAL A 508 -1.91 -18.16 30.27
C VAL A 508 -1.44 -19.22 31.28
N GLN A 509 -0.29 -19.03 31.94
CA GLN A 509 0.21 -19.98 32.95
C GLN A 509 0.29 -19.33 34.34
N ILE A 510 -0.63 -19.71 35.23
CA ILE A 510 -0.49 -19.45 36.67
C ILE A 510 0.48 -20.47 37.27
N ARG A 511 1.71 -19.98 37.40
CA ARG A 511 2.77 -20.25 38.40
C ARG A 511 2.79 -21.62 39.10
N GLY A 512 3.80 -22.40 38.72
CA GLY A 512 4.52 -23.32 39.61
C GLY A 512 5.98 -22.88 39.79
N ASN A 513 6.21 -21.99 40.76
CA ASN A 513 7.48 -21.68 41.45
C ASN A 513 8.69 -21.10 40.69
N GLN A 514 8.86 -19.77 40.88
CA GLN A 514 10.15 -19.08 40.90
C GLN A 514 11.02 -19.63 42.05
N ASN A 515 11.93 -20.58 41.77
CA ASN A 515 13.14 -20.72 42.61
C ASN A 515 14.33 -21.45 41.96
N ARG A 516 14.41 -21.53 40.62
CA ARG A 516 15.59 -22.11 39.95
C ARG A 516 16.12 -21.26 38.80
N ARG A 517 16.45 -20.00 39.07
CA ARG A 517 17.37 -19.21 38.21
C ARG A 517 18.67 -18.76 38.89
N ARG A 518 19.00 -19.33 40.06
CA ARG A 518 20.33 -19.20 40.70
C ARG A 518 21.23 -20.46 40.64
N VAL A 519 20.84 -21.49 39.86
CA VAL A 519 21.61 -22.76 39.77
C VAL A 519 22.20 -23.04 38.37
N VAL A 520 21.94 -22.21 37.35
CA VAL A 520 22.37 -22.52 35.96
C VAL A 520 23.68 -21.80 35.53
N SER A 521 24.43 -21.22 36.47
CA SER A 521 25.77 -20.67 36.18
C SER A 521 26.92 -21.41 36.87
N ARG A 522 26.69 -22.58 37.50
CA ARG A 522 27.77 -23.46 37.94
C ARG A 522 27.92 -24.66 37.00
N THR A 523 28.87 -24.51 36.09
CA THR A 523 29.82 -25.55 35.64
C THR A 523 29.28 -26.99 35.65
N ARG A 524 28.66 -27.43 34.55
CA ARG A 524 28.75 -28.85 34.17
C ARG A 524 29.92 -29.01 33.22
N ARG A 525 31.08 -29.36 33.79
CA ARG A 525 32.11 -30.10 33.05
C ARG A 525 31.39 -31.21 32.28
N ASN A 526 31.55 -31.24 30.97
CA ASN A 526 31.15 -32.39 30.16
C ASN A 526 32.00 -33.58 30.60
N VAL A 527 31.53 -34.32 31.61
CA VAL A 527 31.96 -35.70 31.79
C VAL A 527 31.40 -36.44 30.59
N THR A 528 32.21 -36.64 29.56
CA THR A 528 31.97 -37.67 28.56
C THR A 528 31.95 -39.00 29.31
N LYS A 529 30.79 -39.40 29.85
CA LYS A 529 30.57 -40.79 30.25
C LYS A 529 30.91 -41.63 29.03
N ARG A 530 31.90 -42.53 29.15
CA ARG A 530 32.18 -43.53 28.12
C ARG A 530 30.87 -44.28 27.88
N ILE A 531 30.28 -44.06 26.71
CA ILE A 531 29.01 -44.68 26.38
C ILE A 531 29.29 -46.15 26.09
N SER A 532 28.68 -47.06 26.86
CA SER A 532 28.80 -48.50 26.63
C SER A 532 28.19 -48.88 25.27
N PRO A 533 28.84 -49.74 24.48
CA PRO A 533 28.28 -50.22 23.22
C PRO A 533 27.06 -51.11 23.50
N ASN A 534 26.00 -50.94 22.71
CA ASN A 534 24.81 -51.79 22.77
C ASN A 534 25.09 -53.19 22.20
N LYS A 535 26.02 -53.28 21.25
CA LYS A 535 26.43 -54.53 20.61
C LYS A 535 27.93 -54.46 20.29
N THR A 536 28.66 -55.53 20.53
CA THR A 536 30.03 -55.71 20.01
C THR A 536 29.98 -56.73 18.89
N ILE A 537 30.57 -56.42 17.75
CA ILE A 537 30.69 -57.33 16.60
C ILE A 537 32.16 -57.63 16.41
N GLU A 538 32.52 -58.90 16.52
CA GLU A 538 33.87 -59.35 16.19
C GLU A 538 33.95 -59.58 14.69
N ILE A 539 34.89 -58.89 14.06
CA ILE A 539 35.13 -58.99 12.64
C ILE A 539 35.93 -60.27 12.38
N PRO A 540 35.48 -61.15 11.47
CA PRO A 540 36.16 -62.39 11.16
C PRO A 540 37.65 -62.16 10.83
N PRO A 541 38.56 -62.98 11.37
CA PRO A 541 39.97 -62.93 11.02
C PRO A 541 40.15 -63.25 9.55
N ARG A 542 41.11 -62.59 8.89
CA ARG A 542 41.56 -63.07 7.58
C ARG A 542 42.46 -64.28 7.79
N THR A 543 42.37 -65.26 6.88
CA THR A 543 43.21 -66.46 6.86
C THR A 543 44.39 -66.36 5.90
N SER A 544 44.38 -65.36 5.00
CA SER A 544 45.44 -65.13 4.01
C SER A 544 45.74 -63.64 3.81
N CYS A 545 46.95 -63.36 3.33
CA CYS A 545 47.38 -62.02 2.98
C CYS A 545 46.65 -61.53 1.72
N PRO A 546 45.95 -60.36 1.74
CA PRO A 546 45.26 -59.82 0.58
C PRO A 546 46.21 -59.32 -0.53
N LYS A 547 47.52 -59.19 -0.24
CA LYS A 547 48.52 -58.72 -1.20
C LYS A 547 49.24 -59.86 -1.92
N CYS A 548 49.55 -60.97 -1.24
CA CYS A 548 50.35 -62.06 -1.80
C CYS A 548 49.73 -63.45 -1.66
N GLY A 549 48.50 -63.56 -1.14
CA GLY A 549 47.77 -64.83 -1.01
C GLY A 549 48.27 -65.80 0.06
N GLN A 550 49.48 -65.59 0.60
CA GLN A 550 50.09 -66.49 1.58
C GLN A 550 49.34 -66.52 2.93
N ALA A 551 49.24 -67.70 3.53
CA ALA A 551 48.58 -67.95 4.81
C ALA A 551 49.45 -67.58 6.03
N SER A 552 50.76 -67.36 5.84
CA SER A 552 51.69 -66.96 6.90
C SER A 552 51.52 -65.47 7.25
N ILE A 553 50.57 -65.22 8.15
CA ILE A 553 50.20 -63.90 8.64
C ILE A 553 50.15 -63.96 10.17
N TYR A 554 50.70 -62.96 10.86
CA TYR A 554 50.63 -62.89 12.31
C TYR A 554 49.80 -61.71 12.77
N LYS A 555 49.11 -61.93 13.88
CA LYS A 555 48.22 -60.99 14.53
C LYS A 555 49.06 -59.99 15.33
N THR A 556 48.87 -58.71 15.07
CA THR A 556 49.56 -57.62 15.78
C THR A 556 48.61 -57.00 16.81
N ASP A 557 48.00 -55.87 16.48
CA ASP A 557 47.20 -55.09 17.42
C ASP A 557 45.72 -55.43 17.34
N LYS A 558 45.05 -55.46 18.50
CA LYS A 558 43.59 -55.40 18.58
C LYS A 558 43.14 -53.98 18.22
N VAL A 559 42.36 -53.86 17.16
CA VAL A 559 41.77 -52.60 16.72
C VAL A 559 40.27 -52.60 16.97
N SER A 560 39.70 -51.46 17.33
CA SER A 560 38.25 -51.31 17.47
C SER A 560 37.75 -50.02 16.83
N ARG A 561 36.51 -50.06 16.33
CA ARG A 561 35.82 -48.92 15.74
C ARG A 561 34.38 -48.89 16.23
N THR A 562 34.01 -47.82 16.91
CA THR A 562 32.65 -47.62 17.40
C THR A 562 31.82 -46.85 16.38
N VAL A 563 30.68 -47.41 15.98
CA VAL A 563 29.66 -46.77 15.14
C VAL A 563 28.50 -46.31 16.03
N ARG A 564 28.16 -45.03 15.94
CA ARG A 564 27.04 -44.40 16.65
C ARG A 564 25.88 -44.21 15.67
N ASP A 565 24.70 -44.74 16.01
CA ASP A 565 23.52 -44.67 15.14
C ASP A 565 22.22 -44.46 15.93
N LEU A 566 21.13 -44.25 15.19
CA LEU A 566 19.76 -44.21 15.69
C LEU A 566 18.94 -45.31 15.01
N LYS A 567 18.28 -46.16 15.81
CA LYS A 567 17.32 -47.15 15.34
C LYS A 567 15.90 -46.64 15.52
N PHE A 568 15.14 -46.64 14.44
CA PHE A 568 13.75 -46.23 14.41
C PHE A 568 12.86 -47.48 14.51
N GLY A 569 12.06 -47.56 15.56
CA GLY A 569 10.98 -48.54 15.71
C GLY A 569 9.61 -47.91 15.43
N PRO A 570 8.51 -48.69 15.51
CA PRO A 570 7.17 -48.22 15.22
C PRO A 570 6.69 -47.06 16.11
N ALA A 571 7.10 -47.06 17.38
CA ALA A 571 6.64 -46.10 18.39
C ALA A 571 7.77 -45.23 18.97
N GLY A 572 8.98 -45.26 18.41
CA GLY A 572 10.08 -44.45 18.96
C GLY A 572 11.43 -44.62 18.29
N VAL A 573 12.36 -43.75 18.69
CA VAL A 573 13.74 -43.73 18.21
C VAL A 573 14.65 -44.04 19.38
N LYS A 574 15.56 -45.01 19.21
CA LYS A 574 16.54 -45.38 20.24
C LYS A 574 17.96 -45.18 19.75
N ARG A 575 18.83 -44.73 20.65
CA ARG A 575 20.27 -44.75 20.42
C ARG A 575 20.76 -46.18 20.24
N TRP A 576 21.62 -46.41 19.24
CA TRP A 576 22.21 -47.71 18.98
C TRP A 576 23.70 -47.58 18.66
N ILE A 577 24.55 -48.02 19.58
CA ILE A 577 26.01 -47.99 19.43
C ILE A 577 26.54 -49.40 19.20
N VAL A 578 27.30 -49.59 18.13
CA VAL A 578 27.93 -50.88 17.79
C VAL A 578 29.44 -50.72 17.84
N ASN A 579 30.14 -51.54 18.62
CA ASN A 579 31.60 -51.58 18.63
C ASN A 579 32.10 -52.73 17.76
N TYR A 580 32.79 -52.42 16.67
CA TYR A 580 33.42 -53.42 15.82
C TYR A 580 34.83 -53.66 16.31
N VAL A 581 35.17 -54.93 16.55
CA VAL A 581 36.48 -55.34 17.09
C VAL A 581 37.11 -56.29 16.09
N GLY A 582 38.35 -56.03 15.71
CA GLY A 582 39.12 -56.88 14.83
C GLY A 582 40.61 -56.76 15.14
N PHE A 583 41.43 -57.24 14.22
CA PHE A 583 42.88 -57.26 14.41
C PHE A 583 43.60 -56.68 13.21
N ARG A 584 44.77 -56.11 13.46
CA ARG A 584 45.78 -55.88 12.44
C ARG A 584 46.59 -57.15 12.26
N TYR A 585 46.98 -57.38 11.02
CA TYR A 585 47.81 -58.49 10.59
C TYR A 585 49.01 -57.94 9.84
N ARG A 586 50.13 -58.64 9.95
CA ARG A 586 51.30 -58.41 9.09
C ARG A 586 51.68 -59.73 8.45
N CYS A 587 51.94 -59.70 7.14
CA CYS A 587 52.38 -60.87 6.40
C CYS A 587 53.88 -61.11 6.64
N ASN A 588 54.25 -62.35 6.99
CA ASN A 588 55.66 -62.73 7.17
C ASN A 588 56.43 -62.80 5.85
N PHE A 589 55.74 -62.99 4.73
CA PHE A 589 56.36 -63.15 3.41
C PHE A 589 56.59 -61.80 2.71
N CYS A 590 55.54 -60.98 2.53
CA CYS A 590 55.63 -59.72 1.79
C CYS A 590 55.67 -58.46 2.68
N GLY A 591 55.66 -58.62 4.00
CA GLY A 591 55.69 -57.51 4.96
C GLY A 591 54.44 -56.63 5.03
N ALA A 592 53.43 -56.87 4.18
CA ALA A 592 52.23 -56.05 4.09
C ALA A 592 51.43 -56.06 5.40
N SER A 593 51.01 -54.87 5.86
CA SER A 593 50.14 -54.69 7.01
C SER A 593 48.71 -54.45 6.57
N PHE A 594 47.76 -55.20 7.10
CA PHE A 594 46.33 -55.13 6.76
C PHE A 594 45.46 -55.44 7.98
N THR A 595 44.14 -55.39 7.84
CA THR A 595 43.20 -55.61 8.95
C THR A 595 42.23 -56.74 8.65
N SER A 596 41.49 -57.21 9.67
CA SER A 596 40.33 -58.09 9.51
C SER A 596 39.37 -57.58 8.42
N GLN A 597 38.60 -58.48 7.82
CA GLN A 597 37.78 -58.19 6.64
C GLN A 597 36.68 -57.15 6.91
N GLU A 598 36.35 -56.29 5.94
CA GLU A 598 35.18 -55.36 5.98
C GLU A 598 34.96 -54.54 7.27
N TRP A 599 35.65 -53.41 7.38
CA TRP A 599 35.40 -52.41 8.42
C TRP A 599 34.26 -51.46 8.04
N PRO A 600 33.45 -50.99 9.01
CA PRO A 600 32.47 -49.94 8.74
C PRO A 600 33.17 -48.67 8.26
N ARG A 601 32.76 -48.16 7.10
CA ARG A 601 33.38 -46.99 6.45
C ARG A 601 33.30 -45.72 7.29
N HIS A 602 32.30 -45.60 8.15
CA HIS A 602 32.04 -44.39 8.94
C HIS A 602 31.68 -44.70 10.40
N SER A 603 32.02 -43.77 11.29
CA SER A 603 31.69 -43.84 12.72
C SER A 603 30.26 -43.40 13.05
N GLU A 604 29.53 -42.83 12.08
CA GLU A 604 28.11 -42.48 12.21
C GLU A 604 27.27 -43.27 11.22
N GLY A 605 26.28 -43.99 11.72
CA GLY A 605 25.38 -44.81 10.90
C GLY A 605 24.32 -43.98 10.15
N LEU A 606 23.62 -44.65 9.23
CA LEU A 606 22.68 -44.01 8.30
C LEU A 606 21.46 -43.41 9.00
N GLY A 607 20.97 -44.04 10.07
CA GLY A 607 19.83 -43.53 10.84
C GLY A 607 20.13 -42.17 11.48
N LEU A 608 21.32 -42.02 12.05
CA LEU A 608 21.79 -40.77 12.64
C LEU A 608 21.98 -39.67 11.58
N VAL A 609 22.55 -39.99 10.41
CA VAL A 609 22.67 -39.03 9.29
C VAL A 609 21.29 -38.55 8.86
N SER A 610 20.39 -39.49 8.59
CA SER A 610 19.04 -39.22 8.08
C SER A 610 18.30 -38.31 9.05
N TYR A 611 18.38 -38.61 10.35
CA TYR A 611 17.74 -37.80 11.39
C TYR A 611 18.33 -36.39 11.50
N VAL A 612 19.64 -36.25 11.34
CA VAL A 612 20.31 -34.94 11.34
C VAL A 612 19.90 -34.11 10.12
N VAL A 613 19.88 -34.72 8.92
CA VAL A 613 19.48 -34.06 7.68
C VAL A 613 18.01 -33.65 7.72
N TYR A 614 17.13 -34.55 8.16
CA TYR A 614 15.71 -34.26 8.38
C TYR A 614 15.50 -33.05 9.31
N GLN A 615 16.19 -33.02 10.46
CA GLN A 615 16.11 -31.87 11.36
C GLN A 615 16.65 -30.58 10.74
N LEU A 616 17.76 -30.64 9.99
CA LEU A 616 18.38 -29.47 9.36
C LEU A 616 17.51 -28.89 8.24
N VAL A 617 17.00 -29.76 7.37
CA VAL A 617 16.42 -29.37 6.08
C VAL A 617 14.90 -29.33 6.14
N GLU A 618 14.23 -30.28 6.77
CA GLU A 618 12.76 -30.27 6.84
C GLU A 618 12.26 -29.49 8.04
N LEU A 619 12.77 -29.81 9.24
CA LEU A 619 12.37 -29.13 10.48
C LEU A 619 13.06 -27.78 10.70
N ARG A 620 14.04 -27.43 9.85
CA ARG A 620 14.75 -26.14 9.87
C ARG A 620 15.42 -25.82 11.22
N ILE A 621 15.94 -26.83 11.91
CA ILE A 621 16.58 -26.69 13.21
C ILE A 621 18.05 -26.31 13.03
N SER A 622 18.54 -25.32 13.79
CA SER A 622 19.95 -24.90 13.73
C SER A 622 20.91 -26.01 14.18
N HIS A 623 22.12 -26.03 13.63
CA HIS A 623 23.16 -27.01 13.99
C HIS A 623 23.41 -27.11 15.50
N ARG A 624 23.39 -25.97 16.21
CA ARG A 624 23.58 -25.93 17.68
C ARG A 624 22.40 -26.55 18.42
N ALA A 625 21.18 -26.31 17.95
CA ALA A 625 19.98 -26.88 18.55
C ALA A 625 19.91 -28.39 18.30
N ILE A 626 20.31 -28.89 17.13
CA ILE A 626 20.42 -30.33 16.85
C ILE A 626 21.43 -30.99 17.78
N GLY A 627 22.64 -30.41 17.92
CA GLY A 627 23.65 -30.95 18.83
C GLY A 627 23.15 -31.02 20.28
N ARG A 628 22.42 -30.00 20.75
CA ARG A 628 21.76 -30.00 22.07
C ARG A 628 20.66 -31.05 22.16
N SER A 629 19.79 -31.14 21.15
CA SER A 629 18.71 -32.13 21.09
C SER A 629 19.25 -33.56 21.17
N LEU A 630 20.28 -33.88 20.39
CA LEU A 630 20.92 -35.20 20.42
C LEU A 630 21.63 -35.50 21.75
N ALA A 631 22.22 -34.49 22.38
CA ALA A 631 22.83 -34.63 23.70
C ALA A 631 21.76 -34.88 24.77
N SER A 632 20.65 -34.14 24.74
CA SER A 632 19.56 -34.25 25.72
C SER A 632 18.73 -35.52 25.57
N LEU A 633 18.36 -35.89 24.33
CA LEU A 633 17.47 -37.02 24.07
C LEU A 633 18.20 -38.36 24.00
N PHE A 634 19.42 -38.37 23.47
CA PHE A 634 20.16 -39.61 23.20
C PHE A 634 21.51 -39.67 23.93
N GLY A 635 21.88 -38.66 24.71
CA GLY A 635 23.21 -38.63 25.34
C GLY A 635 24.36 -38.56 24.34
N MET A 636 24.09 -38.11 23.10
CA MET A 636 25.09 -38.00 22.03
C MET A 636 25.47 -36.54 21.79
N SER A 637 26.62 -36.13 22.31
CA SER A 637 27.16 -34.80 22.03
C SER A 637 27.78 -34.77 20.64
N LEU A 638 27.11 -34.11 19.69
CA LEU A 638 27.65 -33.85 18.35
C LEU A 638 28.07 -32.38 18.24
N PRO A 639 29.38 -32.09 18.10
CA PRO A 639 29.85 -30.76 17.77
C PRO A 639 29.26 -30.25 16.45
N ARG A 640 29.17 -28.92 16.31
CA ARG A 640 28.68 -28.25 15.09
C ARG A 640 29.41 -28.74 13.84
N THR A 641 30.71 -28.98 13.93
CA THR A 641 31.56 -29.48 12.84
C THR A 641 31.12 -30.86 12.37
N THR A 642 30.78 -31.76 13.29
CA THR A 642 30.27 -33.10 12.98
C THR A 642 28.91 -33.01 12.29
N VAL A 643 27.98 -32.20 12.81
CA VAL A 643 26.67 -31.99 12.16
C VAL A 643 26.84 -31.49 10.72
N ASN A 644 27.72 -30.52 10.50
CA ASN A 644 28.02 -30.01 9.16
C ASN A 644 28.65 -31.09 8.26
N ARG A 645 29.57 -31.92 8.79
CA ARG A 645 30.17 -33.05 8.05
C ARG A 645 29.12 -34.07 7.63
N LEU A 646 28.16 -34.40 8.50
CA LEU A 646 27.07 -35.33 8.18
C LEU A 646 26.16 -34.77 7.08
N LYS A 647 25.84 -33.48 7.14
CA LYS A 647 25.13 -32.77 6.07
C LYS A 647 25.89 -32.83 4.74
N SER A 648 27.16 -32.44 4.71
CA SER A 648 27.98 -32.47 3.49
C SER A 648 28.17 -33.88 2.94
N ARG A 649 28.22 -34.90 3.82
CA ARG A 649 28.24 -36.30 3.41
C ARG A 649 26.94 -36.68 2.69
N ALA A 650 25.79 -36.38 3.29
CA ALA A 650 24.50 -36.66 2.67
C ALA A 650 24.35 -35.92 1.33
N ALA A 651 24.70 -34.64 1.27
CA ALA A 651 24.66 -33.89 0.02
C ALA A 651 25.55 -34.51 -1.07
N LYS A 652 26.77 -34.95 -0.72
CA LYS A 652 27.64 -35.67 -1.66
C LYS A 652 27.01 -36.98 -2.14
N THR A 653 26.33 -37.71 -1.27
CA THR A 653 25.63 -38.96 -1.61
C THR A 653 24.47 -38.75 -2.56
N TYR A 654 23.78 -37.61 -2.54
CA TYR A 654 22.60 -37.36 -3.37
C TYR A 654 22.82 -36.33 -4.49
N MET A 655 24.06 -35.93 -4.73
CA MET A 655 24.39 -34.99 -5.79
C MET A 655 24.01 -35.54 -7.16
N HIS A 656 24.32 -36.81 -7.43
CA HIS A 656 23.99 -37.46 -8.71
C HIS A 656 22.48 -37.59 -8.91
N THR A 657 21.70 -37.78 -7.83
CA THR A 657 20.23 -37.74 -7.88
C THR A 657 19.73 -36.40 -8.38
N CYS A 658 20.32 -35.29 -7.91
CA CYS A 658 19.95 -33.95 -8.37
C CYS A 658 20.35 -33.70 -9.83
N THR A 659 21.50 -34.24 -10.26
CA THR A 659 21.91 -34.21 -11.67
C THR A 659 20.94 -35.00 -12.56
N ALA A 660 20.54 -36.19 -12.15
CA ALA A 660 19.55 -36.98 -12.89
C ALA A 660 18.18 -36.27 -12.95
N MET A 661 17.75 -35.61 -11.86
CA MET A 661 16.52 -34.81 -11.85
C MET A 661 16.59 -33.62 -12.81
N ILE A 662 17.73 -32.91 -12.91
CA ILE A 662 17.83 -31.79 -13.85
C ILE A 662 17.81 -32.27 -15.30
N GLU A 663 18.46 -33.41 -15.62
CA GLU A 663 18.41 -34.02 -16.95
C GLU A 663 16.98 -34.49 -17.31
N SER A 664 16.26 -35.07 -16.34
CA SER A 664 14.85 -35.42 -16.47
C SER A 664 13.96 -34.20 -16.72
N LEU A 665 14.22 -33.08 -16.05
CA LEU A 665 13.48 -31.82 -16.26
C LEU A 665 13.75 -31.22 -17.65
N VAL A 666 15.00 -31.26 -18.12
CA VAL A 666 15.44 -30.73 -19.42
C VAL A 666 14.99 -31.62 -20.60
N SER A 667 14.71 -32.89 -20.36
CA SER A 667 14.11 -33.79 -21.36
C SER A 667 12.58 -33.84 -21.30
N GLY A 668 11.97 -33.21 -20.29
CA GLY A 668 10.53 -33.20 -20.06
C GLY A 668 9.75 -32.25 -20.98
N HIS A 669 8.42 -32.32 -20.88
CA HIS A 669 7.49 -31.53 -21.71
C HIS A 669 7.12 -30.16 -21.11
N LEU A 670 7.37 -29.96 -19.81
CA LEU A 670 7.04 -28.75 -19.06
C LEU A 670 8.17 -28.41 -18.09
N LEU A 671 8.61 -27.16 -18.10
CA LEU A 671 9.61 -26.65 -17.18
C LEU A 671 9.21 -25.28 -16.65
N HIS A 672 9.12 -25.18 -15.33
CA HIS A 672 9.03 -23.92 -14.60
C HIS A 672 10.42 -23.44 -14.20
N CYS A 673 10.70 -22.16 -14.43
CA CYS A 673 11.97 -21.55 -14.02
C CYS A 673 11.75 -20.19 -13.33
N ASP A 674 12.50 -19.94 -12.27
CA ASP A 674 12.51 -18.67 -11.53
C ASP A 674 13.85 -18.52 -10.79
N GLU A 675 14.19 -17.31 -10.35
CA GLU A 675 15.42 -17.03 -9.64
C GLU A 675 15.23 -16.15 -8.40
N THR A 676 16.05 -16.39 -7.38
CA THR A 676 16.07 -15.58 -6.16
C THR A 676 17.50 -15.23 -5.74
N PRO A 677 17.76 -13.99 -5.29
CA PRO A 677 19.07 -13.63 -4.78
C PRO A 677 19.35 -14.26 -3.41
N ILE A 678 20.60 -14.66 -3.17
CA ILE A 678 21.12 -15.14 -1.88
C ILE A 678 22.41 -14.38 -1.51
N ASN A 679 22.60 -14.10 -0.22
CA ASN A 679 23.82 -13.45 0.28
C ASN A 679 24.75 -14.48 0.88
N ILE A 680 25.95 -14.62 0.31
CA ILE A 680 27.00 -15.55 0.72
C ILE A 680 28.25 -14.73 1.03
N LEU A 681 28.71 -14.75 2.28
CA LEU A 681 29.90 -14.00 2.73
C LEU A 681 29.94 -12.52 2.27
N ARG A 682 28.79 -11.82 2.33
CA ARG A 682 28.60 -10.42 1.86
C ARG A 682 28.62 -10.21 0.34
N LYS A 683 28.72 -11.25 -0.47
CA LYS A 683 28.49 -11.20 -1.92
C LYS A 683 27.05 -11.65 -2.25
N ARG A 684 26.40 -10.94 -3.17
CA ARG A 684 25.06 -11.27 -3.65
C ARG A 684 25.21 -12.21 -4.86
N GLU A 685 24.70 -13.42 -4.71
CA GLU A 685 24.66 -14.47 -5.73
C GLU A 685 23.20 -14.86 -5.99
N PHE A 686 22.94 -15.81 -6.90
CA PHE A 686 21.59 -16.21 -7.29
C PHE A 686 21.38 -17.71 -7.16
N VAL A 687 20.15 -18.10 -6.84
CA VAL A 687 19.69 -19.49 -6.87
C VAL A 687 18.54 -19.57 -7.85
N TRP A 688 18.73 -20.40 -8.87
CA TRP A 688 17.74 -20.75 -9.88
C TRP A 688 16.98 -21.98 -9.42
N VAL A 689 15.67 -21.96 -9.68
CA VAL A 689 14.77 -23.07 -9.44
C VAL A 689 14.31 -23.60 -10.78
N PHE A 690 14.41 -24.92 -10.95
CA PHE A 690 13.89 -25.66 -12.09
C PHE A 690 12.89 -26.67 -11.55
N CYS A 691 11.66 -26.65 -12.03
CA CYS A 691 10.65 -27.57 -11.50
C CYS A 691 9.55 -27.91 -12.49
N ASN A 692 8.83 -28.99 -12.21
CA ASN A 692 7.54 -29.33 -12.79
C ASN A 692 6.60 -29.75 -11.64
N SER A 693 5.51 -30.49 -11.93
CA SER A 693 4.59 -30.96 -10.89
C SER A 693 5.25 -31.92 -9.89
N ASP A 694 6.31 -32.63 -10.30
CA ASP A 694 6.82 -33.81 -9.60
C ASP A 694 8.23 -33.58 -9.04
N GLN A 695 9.04 -32.75 -9.68
CA GLN A 695 10.46 -32.57 -9.38
C GLN A 695 10.80 -31.10 -9.18
N VAL A 696 11.69 -30.82 -8.22
CA VAL A 696 12.21 -29.49 -7.92
C VAL A 696 13.73 -29.55 -7.74
N VAL A 697 14.46 -28.75 -8.49
CA VAL A 697 15.92 -28.64 -8.43
C VAL A 697 16.35 -27.20 -8.22
N PHE A 698 17.24 -26.99 -7.24
CA PHE A 698 17.86 -25.69 -6.98
C PHE A 698 19.31 -25.67 -7.45
N ARG A 699 19.71 -24.63 -8.20
CA ARG A 699 21.09 -24.45 -8.69
C ARG A 699 21.61 -23.06 -8.38
N ARG A 700 22.81 -22.96 -7.79
CA ARG A 700 23.47 -21.68 -7.49
C ARG A 700 24.25 -21.17 -8.71
N THR A 701 24.25 -19.86 -8.92
CA THR A 701 25.13 -19.14 -9.85
C THR A 701 25.70 -17.90 -9.20
N GLU A 702 26.88 -17.45 -9.67
CA GLU A 702 27.52 -16.25 -9.13
C GLU A 702 26.86 -14.96 -9.63
N THR A 703 26.43 -14.95 -10.89
CA THR A 703 25.72 -13.82 -11.52
C THR A 703 24.25 -14.19 -11.79
N ARG A 704 23.42 -13.16 -12.06
CA ARG A 704 22.04 -13.33 -12.55
C ARG A 704 21.99 -13.58 -14.06
N GLU A 705 23.15 -13.63 -14.72
CA GLU A 705 23.22 -13.79 -16.17
C GLU A 705 22.81 -15.21 -16.55
N GLY A 706 21.97 -15.34 -17.57
CA GLY A 706 21.46 -16.64 -18.00
C GLY A 706 22.25 -17.30 -19.12
N LEU A 707 23.55 -17.02 -19.28
CA LEU A 707 24.36 -17.70 -20.30
C LEU A 707 24.31 -19.22 -20.10
N PHE A 708 24.44 -19.68 -18.86
CA PHE A 708 24.33 -21.10 -18.52
C PHE A 708 22.93 -21.69 -18.80
N LEU A 709 21.86 -20.87 -18.82
CA LEU A 709 20.51 -21.35 -19.16
C LEU A 709 20.42 -21.74 -20.63
N LYS A 710 21.07 -20.98 -21.53
CA LYS A 710 21.09 -21.30 -22.95
C LYS A 710 21.77 -22.64 -23.22
N GLU A 711 22.86 -22.91 -22.51
CA GLU A 711 23.55 -24.20 -22.59
C GLU A 711 22.71 -25.32 -21.99
N LEU A 712 22.13 -25.11 -20.81
CA LEU A 712 21.32 -26.10 -20.11
C LEU A 712 20.05 -26.47 -20.88
N LEU A 713 19.40 -25.51 -21.53
CA LEU A 713 18.11 -25.68 -22.22
C LEU A 713 18.25 -25.74 -23.75
N ARG A 714 19.47 -25.95 -24.26
CA ARG A 714 19.74 -25.99 -25.71
C ARG A 714 18.90 -27.03 -26.45
N GLU A 715 18.65 -28.17 -25.81
CA GLU A 715 17.93 -29.32 -26.39
C GLU A 715 16.51 -29.49 -25.80
N PHE A 716 16.07 -28.55 -24.97
CA PHE A 716 14.73 -28.59 -24.37
C PHE A 716 13.66 -28.29 -25.43
N LYS A 717 12.75 -29.25 -25.64
CA LYS A 717 11.64 -29.15 -26.62
C LYS A 717 10.26 -28.92 -26.00
N GLY A 718 10.18 -28.89 -24.67
CA GLY A 718 8.94 -28.63 -23.93
C GLY A 718 8.57 -27.16 -23.87
N VAL A 719 7.59 -26.83 -23.02
CA VAL A 719 7.15 -25.44 -22.76
C VAL A 719 7.81 -24.89 -21.50
N LEU A 720 8.44 -23.73 -21.61
CA LEU A 720 9.10 -23.03 -20.51
C LEU A 720 8.16 -21.99 -19.88
N VAL A 721 7.77 -22.18 -18.62
CA VAL A 721 6.93 -21.25 -17.85
C VAL A 721 7.79 -20.35 -16.97
N THR A 722 7.76 -19.04 -17.22
CA THR A 722 8.65 -18.05 -16.57
C THR A 722 7.93 -16.75 -16.23
N ASP A 723 8.60 -15.87 -15.49
CA ASP A 723 8.19 -14.47 -15.36
C ASP A 723 8.60 -13.63 -16.59
N PHE A 724 8.49 -12.31 -16.49
CA PHE A 724 8.85 -11.38 -17.57
C PHE A 724 10.34 -11.01 -17.58
N TYR A 725 11.22 -11.80 -16.98
CA TYR A 725 12.66 -11.52 -17.03
C TYR A 725 13.22 -11.80 -18.44
N LYS A 726 13.82 -10.76 -19.04
CA LYS A 726 14.32 -10.77 -20.43
C LYS A 726 15.34 -11.86 -20.76
N VAL A 727 16.01 -12.41 -19.76
CA VAL A 727 17.01 -13.49 -19.98
C VAL A 727 16.36 -14.70 -20.65
N TYR A 728 15.11 -15.01 -20.29
CA TYR A 728 14.37 -16.14 -20.85
C TYR A 728 13.99 -15.94 -22.31
N ASP A 729 13.79 -14.70 -22.76
CA ASP A 729 13.35 -14.38 -24.13
C ASP A 729 14.36 -14.87 -25.19
N SER A 730 15.62 -15.08 -24.79
CA SER A 730 16.67 -15.59 -25.66
C SER A 730 16.73 -17.12 -25.81
N ILE A 731 15.87 -17.86 -25.08
CA ILE A 731 15.82 -19.32 -25.09
C ILE A 731 14.84 -19.79 -26.18
N ARG A 732 15.34 -20.56 -27.13
CA ARG A 732 14.57 -21.05 -28.28
C ARG A 732 13.73 -22.27 -27.91
N CYS A 733 12.59 -22.02 -27.27
CA CYS A 733 11.55 -23.02 -26.99
C CYS A 733 10.18 -22.30 -26.88
N PRO A 734 9.04 -23.01 -27.01
CA PRO A 734 7.75 -22.45 -26.63
C PRO A 734 7.78 -21.94 -25.19
N GLN A 735 7.28 -20.72 -24.94
CA GLN A 735 7.30 -20.14 -23.59
C GLN A 735 5.93 -19.64 -23.18
N GLN A 736 5.61 -19.84 -21.91
CA GLN A 736 4.45 -19.27 -21.25
C GLN A 736 4.90 -18.26 -20.20
N LYS A 737 4.53 -16.99 -20.35
CA LYS A 737 4.76 -15.96 -19.33
C LYS A 737 3.69 -16.04 -18.24
N CYS A 738 4.10 -15.86 -17.00
CA CYS A 738 3.23 -15.93 -15.84
C CYS A 738 2.21 -14.78 -15.83
N LEU A 739 0.92 -15.09 -16.04
CA LEU A 739 -0.10 -14.05 -16.06
C LEU A 739 -0.38 -13.46 -14.67
N ILE A 740 -0.09 -14.20 -13.58
CA ILE A 740 -0.21 -13.66 -12.21
C ILE A 740 0.71 -12.46 -12.00
N HIS A 741 1.94 -12.49 -12.53
CA HIS A 741 2.83 -11.33 -12.48
C HIS A 741 2.28 -10.15 -13.26
N LEU A 742 1.70 -10.41 -14.45
CA LEU A 742 1.09 -9.37 -15.26
C LEU A 742 -0.11 -8.70 -14.57
N ILE A 743 -1.00 -9.49 -13.96
CA ILE A 743 -2.16 -8.99 -13.21
C ILE A 743 -1.72 -8.19 -11.98
N ARG A 744 -0.70 -8.66 -11.25
CA ARG A 744 -0.15 -7.95 -10.10
C ARG A 744 0.43 -6.59 -10.51
N ASP A 745 1.18 -6.53 -11.60
CA ASP A 745 1.73 -5.28 -12.13
C ASP A 745 0.61 -4.30 -12.52
N LEU A 746 -0.37 -4.78 -13.28
CA LEU A 746 -1.52 -4.02 -13.76
C LEU A 746 -2.37 -3.48 -12.61
N ASN A 747 -2.65 -4.31 -11.59
CA ASN A 747 -3.35 -3.90 -10.37
C ASN A 747 -2.56 -2.85 -9.57
N ASN A 748 -1.23 -3.01 -9.47
CA ASN A 748 -0.38 -2.02 -8.79
C ASN A 748 -0.42 -0.65 -9.48
N ASP A 749 -0.50 -0.61 -10.81
CA ASP A 749 -0.60 0.65 -11.55
C ASP A 749 -2.00 1.24 -11.52
N LEU A 750 -3.06 0.43 -11.51
CA LEU A 750 -4.42 0.89 -11.21
C LEU A 750 -4.51 1.58 -9.84
N TYR A 751 -3.83 1.06 -8.82
CA TYR A 751 -3.76 1.72 -7.50
C TYR A 751 -3.00 3.05 -7.50
N LYS A 752 -2.08 3.27 -8.44
CA LYS A 752 -1.34 4.54 -8.59
C LYS A 752 -2.12 5.55 -9.42
N GLU A 753 -2.97 5.08 -10.32
CA GLU A 753 -3.74 5.88 -11.27
C GLU A 753 -5.23 5.50 -11.20
N PRO A 754 -5.89 5.66 -10.04
CA PRO A 754 -7.23 5.14 -9.79
C PRO A 754 -8.34 5.83 -10.60
N PHE A 755 -8.03 6.93 -11.30
CA PHE A 755 -8.96 7.66 -12.18
C PHE A 755 -8.63 7.49 -13.67
N ASN A 756 -7.68 6.60 -13.99
CA ASN A 756 -7.31 6.31 -15.36
C ASN A 756 -8.30 5.31 -15.99
N GLU A 757 -9.36 5.83 -16.59
CA GLU A 757 -10.43 5.01 -17.19
C GLU A 757 -9.94 4.14 -18.35
N GLU A 758 -8.95 4.58 -19.12
CA GLU A 758 -8.33 3.76 -20.18
C GLU A 758 -7.65 2.51 -19.58
N LEU A 759 -6.87 2.70 -18.50
CA LEU A 759 -6.19 1.60 -17.82
C LEU A 759 -7.20 0.66 -17.13
N LYS A 760 -8.24 1.19 -16.49
CA LYS A 760 -9.33 0.39 -15.90
C LYS A 760 -10.04 -0.46 -16.93
N THR A 761 -10.35 0.11 -18.09
CA THR A 761 -11.04 -0.59 -19.16
C THR A 761 -10.17 -1.73 -19.70
N LEU A 762 -8.91 -1.44 -20.04
CA LEU A 762 -7.94 -2.45 -20.49
C LEU A 762 -7.79 -3.58 -19.47
N ALA A 763 -7.68 -3.22 -18.19
CA ALA A 763 -7.57 -4.18 -17.10
C ALA A 763 -8.81 -5.08 -16.96
N SER A 764 -9.99 -4.49 -17.08
CA SER A 764 -11.28 -5.19 -16.97
C SER A 764 -11.50 -6.14 -18.15
N GLU A 765 -11.17 -5.71 -19.37
CA GLU A 765 -11.22 -6.55 -20.57
C GLU A 765 -10.31 -7.78 -20.45
N PHE A 766 -9.05 -7.58 -20.04
CA PHE A 766 -8.11 -8.68 -19.81
C PHE A 766 -8.56 -9.60 -18.67
N GLY A 767 -9.06 -9.03 -17.56
CA GLY A 767 -9.59 -9.78 -16.43
C GLY A 767 -10.79 -10.66 -16.80
N SER A 768 -11.71 -10.14 -17.62
CA SER A 768 -12.87 -10.89 -18.12
C SER A 768 -12.47 -12.05 -19.02
N LEU A 769 -11.53 -11.82 -19.95
CA LEU A 769 -10.97 -12.88 -20.80
C LEU A 769 -10.35 -14.00 -19.96
N LEU A 770 -9.49 -13.63 -19.00
CA LEU A 770 -8.80 -14.61 -18.19
C LEU A 770 -9.76 -15.40 -17.30
N LYS A 771 -10.76 -14.75 -16.71
CA LYS A 771 -11.80 -15.42 -15.90
C LYS A 771 -12.48 -16.55 -16.69
N GLN A 772 -12.93 -16.27 -17.91
CA GLN A 772 -13.58 -17.28 -18.76
C GLN A 772 -12.68 -18.48 -19.08
N ILE A 773 -11.38 -18.24 -19.26
CA ILE A 773 -10.39 -19.30 -19.49
C ILE A 773 -10.22 -20.13 -18.21
N VAL A 774 -10.04 -19.47 -17.06
CA VAL A 774 -9.85 -20.13 -15.75
C VAL A 774 -11.06 -20.98 -15.38
N ASP A 775 -12.29 -20.51 -15.59
CA ASP A 775 -13.52 -21.29 -15.35
C ASP A 775 -13.54 -22.60 -16.17
N THR A 776 -12.97 -22.59 -17.38
CA THR A 776 -12.82 -23.79 -18.20
C THR A 776 -11.72 -24.71 -17.66
N ILE A 777 -10.61 -24.16 -17.17
CA ILE A 777 -9.53 -24.92 -16.52
C ILE A 777 -10.06 -25.61 -15.25
N ASP A 778 -10.80 -24.91 -14.40
CA ASP A 778 -11.33 -25.48 -13.15
C ASP A 778 -12.27 -26.65 -13.40
N ARG A 779 -13.05 -26.60 -14.49
CA ARG A 779 -14.01 -27.64 -14.85
C ARG A 779 -13.39 -28.84 -15.57
N PHE A 780 -12.38 -28.61 -16.42
CA PHE A 780 -11.87 -29.64 -17.35
C PHE A 780 -10.37 -29.94 -17.23
N GLY A 781 -9.65 -29.19 -16.39
CA GLY A 781 -8.20 -29.21 -16.28
C GLY A 781 -7.49 -28.54 -17.47
N LEU A 782 -6.16 -28.65 -17.48
CA LEU A 782 -5.27 -28.09 -18.51
C LEU A 782 -5.22 -28.98 -19.75
N LYS A 783 -6.37 -29.15 -20.41
CA LYS A 783 -6.49 -29.96 -21.64
C LYS A 783 -6.81 -29.08 -22.83
N THR A 784 -5.89 -29.07 -23.78
CA THR A 784 -5.89 -28.32 -25.04
C THR A 784 -7.23 -28.37 -25.75
N ARG A 785 -7.85 -29.56 -25.86
CA ARG A 785 -9.15 -29.74 -26.54
C ARG A 785 -10.28 -28.86 -25.99
N PHE A 786 -10.25 -28.50 -24.70
CA PHE A 786 -11.24 -27.61 -24.09
C PHE A 786 -10.79 -26.15 -24.06
N LEU A 787 -9.48 -25.91 -24.11
CA LEU A 787 -8.89 -24.57 -24.03
C LEU A 787 -8.79 -23.87 -25.38
N ARG A 788 -8.60 -24.61 -26.48
CA ARG A 788 -8.52 -24.05 -27.85
C ARG A 788 -9.72 -23.20 -28.25
N LYS A 789 -10.91 -23.45 -27.70
CA LYS A 789 -12.12 -22.63 -27.94
C LYS A 789 -11.91 -21.16 -27.58
N HIS A 790 -11.02 -20.86 -26.63
CA HIS A 790 -10.71 -19.49 -26.19
C HIS A 790 -9.73 -18.77 -27.12
N GLY A 791 -9.13 -19.44 -28.11
CA GLY A 791 -8.23 -18.81 -29.07
C GLY A 791 -8.89 -17.66 -29.85
N GLN A 792 -10.19 -17.78 -30.14
CA GLN A 792 -10.95 -16.69 -30.75
C GLN A 792 -11.10 -15.49 -29.81
N HIS A 793 -11.45 -15.72 -28.53
CA HIS A 793 -11.56 -14.66 -27.53
C HIS A 793 -10.23 -13.92 -27.30
N VAL A 794 -9.11 -14.66 -27.29
CA VAL A 794 -7.76 -14.06 -27.22
C VAL A 794 -7.48 -13.21 -28.47
N SER A 795 -7.81 -13.71 -29.65
CA SER A 795 -7.65 -12.98 -30.91
C SER A 795 -8.48 -11.71 -30.95
N ASP A 796 -9.71 -11.76 -30.46
CA ASP A 796 -10.62 -10.62 -30.33
C ASP A 796 -10.09 -9.58 -29.35
N PHE A 797 -9.56 -10.01 -28.21
CA PHE A 797 -8.90 -9.12 -27.24
C PHE A 797 -7.74 -8.35 -27.86
N PHE A 798 -6.82 -9.03 -28.54
CA PHE A 798 -5.70 -8.35 -29.21
C PHE A 798 -6.17 -7.44 -30.34
N ARG A 799 -7.17 -7.84 -31.13
CA ARG A 799 -7.74 -6.99 -32.18
C ARG A 799 -8.31 -5.69 -31.61
N ASN A 800 -9.03 -5.76 -30.48
CA ASN A 800 -9.57 -4.58 -29.80
C ASN A 800 -8.46 -3.72 -29.19
N LEU A 801 -7.45 -4.36 -28.60
CA LEU A 801 -6.28 -3.69 -28.03
C LEU A 801 -5.51 -2.89 -29.09
N SER A 802 -5.30 -3.43 -30.31
CA SER A 802 -4.58 -2.74 -31.37
C SER A 802 -5.37 -1.59 -32.01
N LYS A 803 -6.71 -1.71 -32.08
CA LYS A 803 -7.60 -0.70 -32.68
C LYS A 803 -7.75 0.57 -31.83
N ARG A 804 -7.55 0.47 -30.51
CA ARG A 804 -7.77 1.57 -29.58
C ARG A 804 -6.56 2.49 -29.49
N GLY A 805 -6.78 3.80 -29.62
CA GLY A 805 -5.79 4.82 -29.24
C GLY A 805 -5.79 4.99 -27.72
N TYR A 806 -4.61 5.03 -27.11
CA TYR A 806 -4.43 5.28 -25.67
C TYR A 806 -3.75 6.63 -25.50
N ALA A 807 -4.40 7.56 -24.80
CA ALA A 807 -3.79 8.84 -24.43
C ALA A 807 -2.92 8.72 -23.17
N SER A 808 -3.23 7.77 -22.29
CA SER A 808 -2.46 7.47 -21.09
C SER A 808 -1.13 6.80 -21.44
N GLU A 809 -0.02 7.38 -20.97
CA GLU A 809 1.33 6.79 -21.10
C GLU A 809 1.38 5.37 -20.48
N THR A 810 0.71 5.17 -19.35
CA THR A 810 0.67 3.86 -18.67
C THR A 810 -0.14 2.85 -19.47
N ALA A 811 -1.30 3.23 -20.00
CA ALA A 811 -2.13 2.34 -20.82
C ALA A 811 -1.44 1.99 -22.15
N ALA A 812 -0.77 2.96 -22.79
CA ALA A 812 0.05 2.74 -23.98
C ALA A 812 1.20 1.75 -23.72
N LYS A 813 1.89 1.86 -22.58
CA LYS A 813 2.93 0.89 -22.17
C LYS A 813 2.38 -0.52 -21.98
N TYR A 814 1.18 -0.65 -21.40
CA TYR A 814 0.54 -1.97 -21.28
C TYR A 814 0.15 -2.54 -22.63
N ARG A 815 -0.42 -1.72 -23.53
CA ARG A 815 -0.65 -2.12 -24.93
C ARG A 815 0.62 -2.68 -25.56
N GLU A 816 1.73 -1.93 -25.53
CA GLU A 816 3.02 -2.37 -26.09
C GLU A 816 3.52 -3.65 -25.42
N ARG A 817 3.36 -3.79 -24.10
CA ARG A 817 3.75 -5.00 -23.36
C ARG A 817 2.92 -6.21 -23.77
N PHE A 818 1.61 -6.06 -23.92
CA PHE A 818 0.73 -7.12 -24.39
C PHE A 818 1.11 -7.55 -25.81
N GLU A 819 1.28 -6.61 -26.74
CA GLU A 819 1.64 -6.90 -28.14
C GLU A 819 3.01 -7.58 -28.25
N ARG A 820 4.03 -7.06 -27.55
CA ARG A 820 5.37 -7.66 -27.54
C ARG A 820 5.37 -9.10 -27.02
N ASN A 821 4.47 -9.42 -26.10
CA ASN A 821 4.40 -10.74 -25.46
C ASN A 821 3.24 -11.59 -25.99
N ARG A 822 2.59 -11.20 -27.09
CA ARG A 822 1.36 -11.81 -27.61
C ARG A 822 1.42 -13.34 -27.72
N GLU A 823 2.48 -13.85 -28.34
CA GLU A 823 2.68 -15.29 -28.58
C GLU A 823 3.09 -16.07 -27.32
N LEU A 824 3.44 -15.37 -26.24
CA LEU A 824 4.00 -15.95 -25.02
C LEU A 824 3.00 -15.94 -23.85
N LEU A 825 1.86 -15.26 -23.97
CA LEU A 825 0.90 -15.08 -22.86
C LEU A 825 -0.14 -16.22 -22.79
N PHE A 826 -0.41 -16.90 -23.92
CA PHE A 826 -1.50 -17.86 -24.01
C PHE A 826 -1.08 -19.21 -24.61
N THR A 827 0.22 -19.52 -24.63
CA THR A 827 0.78 -20.78 -25.12
C THR A 827 0.14 -21.99 -24.42
N PHE A 828 -0.26 -21.87 -23.15
CA PHE A 828 -0.97 -22.93 -22.43
C PHE A 828 -2.31 -23.37 -23.05
N LEU A 829 -2.90 -22.59 -23.97
CA LEU A 829 -4.12 -22.98 -24.69
C LEU A 829 -3.85 -24.07 -25.73
N GLU A 830 -2.59 -24.22 -26.17
CA GLU A 830 -2.18 -25.10 -27.27
C GLU A 830 -1.46 -26.36 -26.80
N HIS A 831 -1.09 -26.43 -25.51
CA HIS A 831 -0.29 -27.51 -24.93
C HIS A 831 -0.93 -28.09 -23.66
N ASP A 832 -1.05 -29.42 -23.60
CA ASP A 832 -1.60 -30.12 -22.44
C ASP A 832 -0.69 -29.99 -21.20
N GLY A 833 -1.30 -29.79 -20.03
CA GLY A 833 -0.60 -29.75 -18.75
C GLY A 833 0.20 -28.48 -18.47
N VAL A 834 0.34 -27.57 -19.44
CA VAL A 834 1.04 -26.28 -19.25
C VAL A 834 0.16 -25.33 -18.43
N THR A 835 0.72 -24.74 -17.38
CA THR A 835 -0.01 -23.82 -16.51
C THR A 835 0.16 -22.36 -16.99
N TRP A 836 -0.86 -21.54 -16.78
CA TRP A 836 -0.87 -20.11 -17.11
C TRP A 836 -0.08 -19.22 -16.11
N HIS A 837 0.47 -19.83 -15.05
CA HIS A 837 1.16 -19.15 -13.95
C HIS A 837 2.44 -19.89 -13.54
N ASN A 838 3.41 -19.18 -12.97
CA ASN A 838 4.67 -19.76 -12.48
C ASN A 838 4.65 -20.08 -10.96
N ASN A 839 3.47 -20.36 -10.40
CA ASN A 839 3.30 -20.55 -8.95
C ASN A 839 4.13 -21.71 -8.38
N THR A 840 4.39 -22.75 -9.17
CA THR A 840 5.19 -23.91 -8.75
C THR A 840 6.62 -23.50 -8.38
N ALA A 841 7.27 -22.70 -9.24
CA ALA A 841 8.60 -22.16 -8.94
C ALA A 841 8.56 -21.15 -7.78
N GLU A 842 7.56 -20.25 -7.74
CA GLU A 842 7.38 -19.29 -6.64
C GLU A 842 7.23 -20.02 -5.29
N HIS A 843 6.48 -21.13 -5.27
CA HIS A 843 6.28 -21.95 -4.08
C HIS A 843 7.57 -22.67 -3.65
N ALA A 844 8.32 -23.24 -4.60
CA ALA A 844 9.63 -23.85 -4.32
C ALA A 844 10.63 -22.83 -3.72
N ILE A 845 10.66 -21.59 -4.22
CA ILE A 845 11.47 -20.51 -3.64
C ILE A 845 11.12 -20.24 -2.17
N LYS A 846 9.86 -20.39 -1.75
CA LYS A 846 9.46 -20.26 -0.33
C LYS A 846 10.12 -21.32 0.54
N GLY A 847 10.41 -22.51 0.01
CA GLY A 847 11.22 -23.53 0.69
C GLY A 847 12.62 -23.03 1.03
N LEU A 848 13.30 -22.41 0.06
CA LEU A 848 14.63 -21.81 0.25
C LEU A 848 14.60 -20.60 1.19
N ALA A 849 13.59 -19.74 1.08
CA ALA A 849 13.43 -18.57 1.95
C ALA A 849 13.29 -18.98 3.43
N ARG A 850 12.50 -20.03 3.72
CA ARG A 850 12.37 -20.61 5.05
C ARG A 850 13.69 -21.18 5.56
N LEU A 851 14.41 -21.92 4.71
CA LEU A 851 15.72 -22.47 5.04
C LEU A 851 16.74 -21.38 5.41
N ARG A 852 16.80 -20.31 4.61
CA ARG A 852 17.72 -19.18 4.83
C ARG A 852 17.54 -18.52 6.18
N ARG A 853 16.29 -18.32 6.63
CA ARG A 853 15.98 -17.73 7.94
C ARG A 853 16.55 -18.58 9.08
N ALA A 854 16.43 -19.90 8.98
CA ALA A 854 16.94 -20.82 9.99
C ALA A 854 18.47 -20.90 10.06
N ILE A 855 19.18 -20.65 8.95
CA ILE A 855 20.64 -20.81 8.89
C ILE A 855 21.41 -19.57 9.40
N GLY A 856 20.78 -18.40 9.50
CA GLY A 856 21.36 -17.26 10.25
C GLY A 856 22.57 -16.57 9.61
N GLY A 857 22.68 -16.55 8.28
CA GLY A 857 23.43 -15.51 7.54
C GLY A 857 24.94 -15.65 7.38
N ARG A 858 25.61 -16.70 7.88
CA ARG A 858 27.03 -16.99 7.59
C ARG A 858 27.19 -18.33 6.87
N LEU A 859 26.89 -18.32 5.58
CA LEU A 859 27.00 -19.47 4.68
C LEU A 859 28.25 -19.36 3.81
N THR A 860 28.99 -20.47 3.66
CA THR A 860 30.04 -20.61 2.64
C THR A 860 29.42 -21.11 1.33
N LYS A 861 30.09 -20.89 0.18
CA LYS A 861 29.62 -21.38 -1.14
C LYS A 861 29.23 -22.87 -1.10
N ARG A 862 30.18 -23.72 -0.72
CA ARG A 862 29.97 -25.16 -0.51
C ARG A 862 28.82 -25.47 0.47
N GLY A 863 28.70 -24.68 1.54
CA GLY A 863 27.66 -24.85 2.53
C GLY A 863 26.26 -24.65 1.96
N VAL A 864 26.09 -23.68 1.04
CA VAL A 864 24.86 -23.45 0.30
C VAL A 864 24.59 -24.58 -0.67
N ASP A 865 25.57 -24.96 -1.48
CA ASP A 865 25.41 -26.04 -2.47
C ASP A 865 24.93 -27.35 -1.81
N ASP A 866 25.50 -27.71 -0.65
CA ASP A 866 25.04 -28.86 0.14
C ASP A 866 23.56 -28.75 0.54
N TYR A 867 23.12 -27.55 0.93
CA TYR A 867 21.74 -27.30 1.32
C TYR A 867 20.79 -27.35 0.12
N LEU A 868 21.22 -26.85 -1.05
CA LEU A 868 20.40 -26.84 -2.26
C LEU A 868 20.14 -28.26 -2.78
N VAL A 869 21.15 -29.15 -2.73
CA VAL A 869 20.98 -30.58 -3.05
C VAL A 869 19.92 -31.22 -2.15
N LEU A 870 20.09 -31.08 -0.84
CA LEU A 870 19.18 -31.71 0.12
C LEU A 870 17.79 -31.08 0.10
N LEU A 871 17.69 -29.78 -0.20
CA LEU A 871 16.42 -29.08 -0.38
C LEU A 871 15.70 -29.54 -1.65
N SER A 872 16.43 -29.77 -2.74
CA SER A 872 15.87 -30.32 -3.99
C SER A 872 15.20 -31.68 -3.72
N LEU A 873 15.89 -32.58 -3.01
CA LEU A 873 15.30 -33.87 -2.60
C LEU A 873 14.04 -33.69 -1.74
N LEU A 874 14.08 -32.80 -0.75
CA LEU A 874 12.94 -32.56 0.14
C LEU A 874 11.72 -32.06 -0.63
N GLU A 875 11.89 -31.04 -1.47
CA GLU A 875 10.78 -30.45 -2.21
C GLU A 875 10.25 -31.44 -3.28
N THR A 876 11.12 -32.21 -3.95
CA THR A 876 10.69 -33.33 -4.83
C THR A 876 9.91 -34.41 -4.07
N CYS A 877 10.38 -34.85 -2.89
CA CYS A 877 9.64 -35.81 -2.07
C CYS A 877 8.25 -35.28 -1.70
N LYS A 878 8.12 -33.97 -1.41
CA LYS A 878 6.82 -33.36 -1.11
C LYS A 878 5.89 -33.32 -2.33
N CYS A 879 6.42 -32.99 -3.50
CA CYS A 879 5.66 -33.00 -4.76
C CYS A 879 5.06 -34.38 -5.04
N ILE A 880 5.83 -35.45 -4.83
CA ILE A 880 5.41 -36.83 -5.10
C ILE A 880 4.65 -37.47 -3.91
N GLY A 881 4.57 -36.78 -2.76
CA GLY A 881 3.88 -37.28 -1.56
C GLY A 881 4.66 -38.35 -0.77
N LEU A 882 5.98 -38.39 -0.91
CA LEU A 882 6.88 -39.30 -0.20
C LEU A 882 7.37 -38.69 1.12
N ASN A 883 7.50 -39.53 2.15
CA ASN A 883 8.12 -39.11 3.41
C ASN A 883 9.64 -39.00 3.25
N PHE A 884 10.17 -37.78 3.41
CA PHE A 884 11.58 -37.48 3.20
C PHE A 884 12.52 -38.22 4.17
N LEU A 885 12.14 -38.35 5.45
CA LEU A 885 12.94 -39.09 6.43
C LEU A 885 13.01 -40.58 6.07
N ASP A 886 11.91 -41.18 5.62
CA ASP A 886 11.88 -42.58 5.19
C ASP A 886 12.73 -42.81 3.95
N PHE A 887 12.69 -41.88 2.98
CA PHE A 887 13.57 -41.93 1.81
C PHE A 887 15.05 -41.93 2.22
N LEU A 888 15.47 -40.99 3.09
CA LEU A 888 16.85 -40.94 3.57
C LEU A 888 17.27 -42.20 4.32
N ARG A 889 16.38 -42.74 5.17
CA ARG A 889 16.63 -43.95 5.96
C ARG A 889 16.77 -45.21 5.10
N SER A 890 16.12 -45.24 3.94
CA SER A 890 16.16 -46.39 3.03
C SER A 890 17.54 -46.60 2.41
N GLY A 891 18.34 -45.53 2.29
CA GLY A 891 19.64 -45.56 1.62
C GLY A 891 19.54 -45.61 0.09
N HIS A 892 18.33 -45.65 -0.49
CA HIS A 892 18.16 -45.46 -1.92
C HIS A 892 18.66 -44.09 -2.33
N THR A 893 19.29 -44.03 -3.50
CA THR A 893 19.81 -42.80 -4.10
C THR A 893 18.97 -42.33 -5.28
N ASP A 894 17.90 -43.04 -5.61
CA ASP A 894 16.92 -42.70 -6.62
C ASP A 894 15.52 -42.67 -5.98
N ILE A 895 14.81 -41.55 -6.16
CA ILE A 895 13.50 -41.31 -5.57
C ILE A 895 12.42 -42.18 -6.24
N ALA A 896 12.52 -42.39 -7.56
CA ALA A 896 11.57 -43.22 -8.30
C ALA A 896 11.70 -44.70 -7.89
N VAL A 897 12.93 -45.21 -7.83
CA VAL A 897 13.20 -46.58 -7.36
C VAL A 897 12.67 -46.79 -5.93
N PHE A 898 12.79 -45.79 -5.06
CA PHE A 898 12.24 -45.86 -3.71
C PHE A 898 10.70 -45.89 -3.72
N ALA A 899 10.06 -45.06 -4.54
CA ALA A 899 8.61 -45.05 -4.71
C ALA A 899 8.09 -46.41 -5.20
N ASP A 900 8.74 -46.99 -6.22
CA ASP A 900 8.40 -48.30 -6.78
C ASP A 900 8.65 -49.43 -5.78
N SER A 901 9.72 -49.36 -4.98
CA SER A 901 10.01 -50.35 -3.94
C SER A 901 8.92 -50.42 -2.86
N ARG A 902 8.24 -49.30 -2.60
CA ARG A 902 7.09 -49.23 -1.70
C ARG A 902 5.84 -49.81 -2.33
N GLN A 903 5.63 -49.60 -3.62
CA GLN A 903 4.54 -50.24 -4.36
C GLN A 903 4.75 -51.76 -4.46
N ASN A 904 5.99 -52.22 -4.69
CA ASN A 904 6.32 -53.65 -4.80
C ASN A 904 6.39 -54.40 -3.45
N LYS A 905 6.71 -53.73 -2.33
CA LYS A 905 6.57 -54.35 -1.00
C LYS A 905 5.11 -54.61 -0.60
N ILE A 906 4.17 -53.91 -1.22
CA ILE A 906 2.73 -54.20 -1.08
C ILE A 906 2.34 -55.43 -1.94
N SER A 907 3.07 -55.72 -3.03
CA SER A 907 2.79 -56.86 -3.92
C SER A 907 3.55 -58.17 -3.60
N GLN A 908 4.68 -58.13 -2.89
CA GLN A 908 5.53 -59.30 -2.59
C GLN A 908 5.34 -59.96 -1.21
N SER A 909 4.38 -59.53 -0.38
CA SER A 909 3.92 -60.37 0.73
C SER A 909 2.92 -61.42 0.20
N GLN A 910 3.41 -62.44 -0.52
CA GLN A 910 2.57 -63.48 -1.12
C GLN A 910 1.87 -64.33 -0.05
N PHE A 911 0.54 -64.40 -0.13
CA PHE A 911 -0.28 -65.41 0.54
C PHE A 911 -1.02 -66.20 -0.54
N THR A 912 -0.54 -67.41 -0.86
CA THR A 912 -1.40 -68.47 -1.40
C THR A 912 -2.32 -68.95 -0.28
N PRO A 913 -3.64 -69.05 -0.51
CA PRO A 913 -4.62 -69.04 0.56
C PRO A 913 -4.72 -70.40 1.27
N PRO A 914 -4.47 -70.47 2.60
CA PRO A 914 -5.24 -71.39 3.41
C PRO A 914 -6.67 -70.84 3.45
N LYS A 915 -7.63 -71.62 2.95
CA LYS A 915 -9.06 -71.39 3.17
C LYS A 915 -9.33 -71.34 4.69
N ARG A 916 -9.21 -70.17 5.31
CA ARG A 916 -9.81 -69.83 6.61
C ARG A 916 -10.11 -68.34 6.65
N ARG A 917 -11.40 -68.05 6.47
CA ARG A 917 -12.20 -66.94 7.01
C ARG A 917 -11.37 -65.84 7.66
N SER A 918 -11.15 -64.75 6.94
CA SER A 918 -10.92 -63.45 7.55
C SER A 918 -12.05 -63.20 8.54
N SER A 919 -11.73 -62.88 9.80
CA SER A 919 -12.74 -62.35 10.71
C SER A 919 -13.40 -61.15 10.02
N VAL A 920 -14.72 -61.10 10.13
CA VAL A 920 -15.60 -60.10 9.52
C VAL A 920 -15.16 -58.66 9.87
N GLU A 921 -14.42 -58.49 10.98
CA GLU A 921 -14.00 -57.20 11.51
C GLU A 921 -12.90 -56.50 10.69
N ASP A 922 -11.93 -57.23 10.12
CA ASP A 922 -10.82 -56.60 9.37
C ASP A 922 -11.27 -56.12 7.98
N GLN A 923 -12.20 -56.84 7.33
CA GLN A 923 -12.80 -56.37 6.08
C GLN A 923 -13.77 -55.20 6.30
N ALA A 924 -14.39 -55.10 7.48
CA ALA A 924 -15.27 -53.99 7.82
C ALA A 924 -14.48 -52.71 8.11
N ALA A 925 -13.30 -52.79 8.72
CA ALA A 925 -12.46 -51.63 9.02
C ALA A 925 -11.92 -50.94 7.76
N GLU A 926 -11.46 -51.71 6.76
CA GLU A 926 -10.97 -51.16 5.48
C GLU A 926 -12.10 -50.47 4.68
N ARG A 927 -13.33 -51.00 4.73
CA ARG A 927 -14.51 -50.43 4.05
C ARG A 927 -15.02 -49.13 4.69
N ARG A 928 -14.73 -48.91 5.98
CA ARG A 928 -15.18 -47.74 6.75
C ARG A 928 -14.23 -46.54 6.67
N ARG A 929 -12.95 -46.75 6.34
CA ARG A 929 -11.93 -45.68 6.24
C ARG A 929 -12.29 -44.53 5.28
N PRO A 930 -12.85 -44.77 4.08
CA PRO A 930 -13.25 -43.68 3.20
C PRO A 930 -14.41 -42.86 3.76
N VAL A 931 -15.38 -43.52 4.41
CA VAL A 931 -16.50 -42.84 5.10
C VAL A 931 -15.96 -41.99 6.25
N ALA A 932 -15.04 -42.51 7.07
CA ALA A 932 -14.39 -41.77 8.14
C ALA A 932 -13.60 -40.55 7.64
N ALA A 933 -12.89 -40.67 6.51
CA ALA A 933 -12.13 -39.58 5.93
C ALA A 933 -13.03 -38.44 5.44
N VAL A 934 -14.16 -38.79 4.79
CA VAL A 934 -15.13 -37.80 4.29
C VAL A 934 -15.87 -37.12 5.44
N LEU A 935 -16.31 -37.89 6.44
CA LEU A 935 -16.94 -37.33 7.64
C LEU A 935 -16.00 -36.37 8.38
N ARG A 936 -14.70 -36.66 8.43
CA ARG A 936 -13.70 -35.72 8.99
C ARG A 936 -13.49 -34.48 8.12
N SER A 937 -13.49 -34.60 6.79
CA SER A 937 -13.28 -33.46 5.89
C SER A 937 -14.42 -32.43 5.94
N ILE A 938 -15.63 -32.87 6.34
CA ILE A 938 -16.78 -31.98 6.57
C ILE A 938 -16.92 -31.53 8.03
N GLY A 939 -15.90 -31.75 8.87
CA GLY A 939 -15.87 -31.28 10.26
C GLY A 939 -16.47 -32.23 11.30
N GLY A 940 -16.85 -33.45 10.91
CA GLY A 940 -17.38 -34.49 11.80
C GLY A 940 -16.31 -35.17 12.68
N ILE A 941 -16.60 -35.31 13.97
CA ILE A 941 -15.76 -35.96 14.97
C ILE A 941 -15.94 -37.48 14.90
N VAL A 942 -15.08 -38.14 14.13
CA VAL A 942 -15.12 -39.60 13.96
C VAL A 942 -14.25 -40.30 15.01
N LYS A 943 -14.86 -40.80 16.11
CA LYS A 943 -14.18 -41.56 17.17
C LYS A 943 -14.07 -43.05 16.81
N GLY A 944 -12.87 -43.50 16.44
CA GLY A 944 -12.57 -44.91 16.10
C GLY A 944 -13.10 -45.38 14.73
N ASP A 945 -12.90 -46.66 14.40
CA ASP A 945 -13.24 -47.28 13.10
C ASP A 945 -14.68 -47.87 13.06
N ARG A 946 -15.60 -47.33 13.85
CA ARG A 946 -17.01 -47.79 13.96
C ARG A 946 -17.98 -46.85 13.20
N GLN A 947 -17.82 -46.74 11.89
CA GLN A 947 -18.84 -46.09 11.03
C GLN A 947 -19.88 -47.13 10.61
N ILE A 948 -21.15 -46.79 10.73
CA ILE A 948 -22.25 -47.71 10.43
C ILE A 948 -22.66 -47.51 8.97
N ILE A 949 -22.64 -48.60 8.22
CA ILE A 949 -22.87 -48.64 6.76
C ILE A 949 -23.98 -49.66 6.55
N ASN A 950 -25.22 -49.24 6.81
CA ASN A 950 -26.40 -50.13 6.79
C ASN A 950 -27.59 -49.48 6.07
N ASN A 951 -27.34 -48.46 5.26
CA ASN A 951 -28.37 -47.72 4.52
C ASN A 951 -29.40 -46.97 5.41
N GLU A 952 -29.12 -46.82 6.71
CA GLU A 952 -29.92 -46.01 7.64
C GLU A 952 -29.21 -44.68 7.96
N GLN A 953 -29.97 -43.71 8.48
CA GLN A 953 -29.47 -42.39 8.83
C GLN A 953 -28.82 -42.38 10.21
N TRP A 954 -27.52 -42.08 10.27
CA TRP A 954 -26.74 -42.04 11.51
C TRP A 954 -26.24 -40.63 11.80
N ARG A 955 -26.32 -40.20 13.06
CA ARG A 955 -25.86 -38.87 13.49
C ARG A 955 -24.42 -38.91 14.02
N ILE A 956 -23.66 -37.86 13.73
CA ILE A 956 -22.28 -37.64 14.17
C ILE A 956 -22.12 -36.22 14.72
N SER A 957 -21.33 -36.05 15.78
CA SER A 957 -21.00 -34.73 16.31
C SER A 957 -20.02 -34.01 15.39
N THR A 958 -20.14 -32.70 15.25
CA THR A 958 -19.12 -31.85 14.61
C THR A 958 -18.27 -31.12 15.65
N HIS A 959 -17.17 -30.52 15.21
CA HIS A 959 -16.33 -29.69 16.08
C HIS A 959 -17.03 -28.45 16.65
N ASP A 960 -18.16 -28.05 16.05
CA ASP A 960 -18.99 -26.91 16.48
C ASP A 960 -20.20 -27.34 17.34
N ASP A 961 -20.31 -28.63 17.68
CA ASP A 961 -21.37 -29.18 18.54
C ASP A 961 -20.96 -29.13 20.02
N ASN A 962 -21.91 -28.83 20.91
CA ASN A 962 -21.66 -28.95 22.35
C ASN A 962 -21.46 -30.43 22.75
N PRO A 963 -20.77 -30.71 23.87
CA PRO A 963 -20.55 -32.09 24.32
C PRO A 963 -21.87 -32.87 24.49
N GLY A 964 -22.13 -33.81 23.58
CA GLY A 964 -23.35 -34.64 23.56
C GLY A 964 -24.37 -34.28 22.47
N GLU A 965 -24.13 -33.24 21.66
CA GLU A 965 -24.92 -32.92 20.47
C GLU A 965 -24.39 -33.63 19.22
N HIS A 966 -25.30 -34.04 18.34
CA HIS A 966 -25.01 -34.72 17.07
C HIS A 966 -25.83 -34.04 15.96
N THR A 967 -25.32 -32.96 15.40
CA THR A 967 -26.08 -32.09 14.47
C THR A 967 -25.95 -32.49 13.00
N THR A 968 -24.99 -33.35 12.65
CA THR A 968 -24.78 -33.80 11.26
C THR A 968 -25.17 -35.26 11.13
N PHE A 969 -25.84 -35.63 10.04
CA PHE A 969 -26.16 -37.04 9.74
C PHE A 969 -25.51 -37.52 8.45
N TYR A 970 -25.33 -38.83 8.35
CA TYR A 970 -24.86 -39.52 7.15
C TYR A 970 -25.62 -40.83 6.94
N VAL A 971 -25.81 -41.19 5.68
CA VAL A 971 -26.30 -42.50 5.24
C VAL A 971 -25.20 -43.13 4.39
N ALA A 972 -24.89 -44.40 4.59
CA ALA A 972 -23.88 -45.12 3.81
C ALA A 972 -24.39 -46.50 3.38
N GLN A 973 -24.32 -46.78 2.06
CA GLN A 973 -24.79 -48.00 1.40
C GLN A 973 -23.70 -49.05 1.20
N GLU A 974 -24.10 -50.33 1.16
CA GLU A 974 -23.16 -51.47 1.23
C GLU A 974 -22.69 -52.04 -0.13
N GLU A 975 -23.09 -51.52 -1.29
CA GLU A 975 -22.64 -52.06 -2.58
C GLU A 975 -21.97 -51.07 -3.54
N GLY A 976 -20.72 -51.38 -3.91
CA GLY A 976 -20.06 -51.03 -5.17
C GLY A 976 -19.67 -49.57 -5.44
N THR A 977 -20.36 -48.59 -4.88
CA THR A 977 -20.03 -47.16 -4.95
C THR A 977 -20.71 -46.46 -3.78
N THR A 978 -19.95 -46.07 -2.76
CA THR A 978 -20.49 -45.37 -1.60
C THR A 978 -20.96 -43.99 -2.05
N ILE A 979 -22.27 -43.75 -2.11
CA ILE A 979 -22.87 -42.42 -2.20
C ILE A 979 -23.46 -42.12 -0.84
N GLY A 980 -22.85 -41.19 -0.11
CA GLY A 980 -23.42 -40.66 1.11
C GLY A 980 -23.89 -39.23 0.91
N TYR A 981 -24.95 -38.86 1.62
CA TYR A 981 -25.43 -37.48 1.73
C TYR A 981 -25.12 -36.98 3.14
N PRO A 982 -24.11 -36.13 3.34
CA PRO A 982 -24.03 -35.33 4.55
C PRO A 982 -24.97 -34.14 4.37
N GLU A 983 -26.14 -34.21 5.00
CA GLU A 983 -26.98 -33.05 5.25
C GLU A 983 -26.68 -32.58 6.68
N SER A 984 -26.36 -31.29 6.79
CA SER A 984 -26.24 -30.57 8.04
C SER A 984 -27.46 -29.67 8.12
N ASP A 985 -28.12 -29.58 9.28
CA ASP A 985 -29.24 -28.65 9.52
C ASP A 985 -28.84 -27.16 9.29
N ARG A 986 -27.55 -26.89 8.99
CA ARG A 986 -26.97 -25.57 8.69
C ARG A 986 -26.55 -25.39 7.22
N ALA A 987 -26.57 -26.44 6.39
CA ALA A 987 -26.11 -26.40 4.99
C ALA A 987 -27.28 -26.56 4.02
N VAL A 988 -27.42 -25.62 3.08
CA VAL A 988 -28.57 -25.51 2.16
C VAL A 988 -28.57 -26.59 1.05
N GLU A 989 -27.53 -27.40 0.90
CA GLU A 989 -27.47 -28.47 -0.12
C GLU A 989 -26.74 -29.75 0.36
N ALA A 990 -27.34 -30.89 0.02
CA ALA A 990 -26.72 -32.21 0.20
C ALA A 990 -25.58 -32.42 -0.80
N VAL A 991 -24.40 -32.82 -0.33
CA VAL A 991 -23.22 -33.07 -1.19
C VAL A 991 -23.05 -34.57 -1.46
N PRO A 992 -23.41 -35.08 -2.65
CA PRO A 992 -23.13 -36.46 -3.01
C PRO A 992 -21.62 -36.65 -3.20
N TRP A 993 -21.06 -37.71 -2.62
CA TRP A 993 -19.66 -38.08 -2.80
C TRP A 993 -19.52 -39.52 -3.30
N LYS A 994 -18.40 -39.84 -3.97
CA LYS A 994 -18.06 -41.20 -4.43
C LYS A 994 -16.64 -41.57 -4.00
N THR A 995 -16.42 -42.84 -3.71
CA THR A 995 -15.08 -43.40 -3.51
C THR A 995 -14.33 -43.54 -4.85
N PRO A 996 -13.05 -43.12 -4.95
CA PRO A 996 -12.29 -43.26 -6.20
C PRO A 996 -11.83 -44.72 -6.39
N GLY A 997 -12.17 -45.38 -7.51
CA GLY A 997 -11.50 -46.67 -7.80
C GLY A 997 -12.06 -47.64 -8.85
N LYS A 998 -13.32 -47.57 -9.32
CA LYS A 998 -13.80 -48.46 -10.41
C LYS A 998 -14.70 -47.73 -11.40
N ARG A 999 -14.51 -48.05 -12.68
CA ARG A 999 -15.24 -47.50 -13.84
C ARG A 999 -16.55 -48.28 -14.00
N LEU A 1000 -17.70 -47.60 -14.01
CA LEU A 1000 -18.97 -48.18 -14.48
C LEU A 1000 -19.06 -48.07 -16.01
N SER A 1001 -19.72 -49.04 -16.64
CA SER A 1001 -19.98 -49.04 -18.08
C SER A 1001 -20.93 -47.90 -18.47
N LYS A 1002 -20.89 -47.51 -19.76
CA LYS A 1002 -21.63 -46.38 -20.31
C LYS A 1002 -23.15 -46.53 -20.18
N GLU A 1003 -23.72 -47.73 -20.15
CA GLU A 1003 -25.18 -47.89 -19.98
C GLU A 1003 -25.69 -47.61 -18.55
N ALA A 1004 -24.87 -47.84 -17.51
CA ALA A 1004 -25.29 -47.60 -16.11
C ALA A 1004 -25.25 -46.11 -15.71
N THR A 1005 -24.57 -45.26 -16.49
CA THR A 1005 -24.42 -43.82 -16.19
C THR A 1005 -25.59 -43.00 -16.74
N THR A 1006 -26.29 -43.50 -17.75
CA THR A 1006 -27.40 -42.79 -18.41
C THR A 1006 -28.73 -42.95 -17.66
N GLY A 1007 -28.92 -44.02 -16.88
CA GLY A 1007 -30.10 -44.22 -16.04
C GLY A 1007 -30.10 -43.40 -14.73
N ALA A 1008 -28.92 -43.20 -14.12
CA ALA A 1008 -28.81 -42.57 -12.79
C ALA A 1008 -28.79 -41.03 -12.78
N LEU A 1009 -28.77 -40.38 -13.95
CA LEU A 1009 -28.85 -38.91 -14.09
C LEU A 1009 -30.27 -38.42 -14.42
N GLY A 1010 -31.23 -39.34 -14.59
CA GLY A 1010 -32.64 -39.02 -14.87
C GLY A 1010 -33.50 -38.73 -13.64
N GLU A 1011 -33.05 -39.06 -12.44
CA GLU A 1011 -33.86 -38.95 -11.21
C GLU A 1011 -33.27 -37.91 -10.24
N ALA A 1012 -33.67 -36.64 -10.35
CA ALA A 1012 -33.29 -35.65 -9.31
C ALA A 1012 -34.20 -34.41 -9.17
N ALA A 1013 -34.94 -33.97 -10.17
CA ALA A 1013 -35.77 -32.76 -10.01
C ALA A 1013 -37.09 -33.01 -9.24
N PRO A 1014 -37.87 -34.08 -9.54
CA PRO A 1014 -39.18 -34.28 -8.91
C PRO A 1014 -39.10 -34.68 -7.43
N GLN A 1015 -38.12 -35.53 -7.06
CA GLN A 1015 -37.94 -35.96 -5.67
C GLN A 1015 -37.37 -34.86 -4.76
N ARG A 1016 -36.53 -33.95 -5.28
CA ARG A 1016 -36.07 -32.77 -4.52
C ARG A 1016 -37.21 -31.80 -4.22
N TYR A 1017 -38.13 -31.64 -5.18
CA TYR A 1017 -39.34 -30.85 -4.99
C TYR A 1017 -40.28 -31.49 -3.95
N ALA A 1018 -40.51 -32.81 -4.04
CA ALA A 1018 -41.32 -33.55 -3.06
C ALA A 1018 -40.74 -33.51 -1.64
N ARG A 1019 -39.40 -33.60 -1.49
CA ARG A 1019 -38.75 -33.57 -0.17
C ARG A 1019 -38.82 -32.19 0.48
N ARG A 1020 -38.69 -31.10 -0.29
CA ARG A 1020 -38.93 -29.73 0.20
C ARG A 1020 -40.40 -29.50 0.59
N GLN A 1021 -41.35 -30.07 -0.14
CA GLN A 1021 -42.76 -30.00 0.22
C GLN A 1021 -43.05 -30.74 1.53
N ALA A 1022 -42.52 -31.96 1.69
CA ALA A 1022 -42.68 -32.74 2.93
C ALA A 1022 -42.05 -32.07 4.16
N GLU A 1023 -40.88 -31.44 4.00
CA GLU A 1023 -40.24 -30.67 5.07
C GLU A 1023 -41.05 -29.42 5.45
N GLN A 1024 -41.57 -28.71 4.46
CA GLN A 1024 -42.44 -27.55 4.68
C GLN A 1024 -43.73 -27.94 5.42
N GLU A 1025 -44.37 -29.04 5.03
CA GLU A 1025 -45.56 -29.58 5.70
C GLU A 1025 -45.29 -30.00 7.15
N LEU A 1026 -44.11 -30.57 7.42
CA LEU A 1026 -43.68 -30.91 8.78
C LEU A 1026 -43.52 -29.65 9.63
N TYR A 1027 -42.85 -28.61 9.12
CA TYR A 1027 -42.73 -27.33 9.84
C TYR A 1027 -44.08 -26.68 10.09
N GLU A 1028 -45.00 -26.73 9.13
CA GLU A 1028 -46.37 -26.21 9.30
C GLU A 1028 -47.16 -26.95 10.37
N THR A 1029 -46.96 -28.27 10.47
CA THR A 1029 -47.62 -29.10 11.47
C THR A 1029 -47.05 -28.83 12.86
N THR A 1030 -45.73 -28.78 13.00
CA THR A 1030 -45.06 -28.42 14.26
C THR A 1030 -45.43 -27.00 14.71
N ALA A 1031 -45.48 -26.03 13.79
CA ALA A 1031 -45.89 -24.66 14.08
C ALA A 1031 -47.31 -24.58 14.67
N ARG A 1032 -48.26 -25.35 14.11
CA ARG A 1032 -49.64 -25.45 14.64
C ARG A 1032 -49.65 -26.04 16.05
N GLN A 1033 -48.94 -27.14 16.27
CA GLN A 1033 -48.83 -27.77 17.59
C GLN A 1033 -48.20 -26.85 18.63
N LEU A 1034 -47.16 -26.09 18.27
CA LEU A 1034 -46.52 -25.12 19.16
C LEU A 1034 -47.44 -23.94 19.48
N ALA A 1035 -48.23 -23.47 18.51
CA ALA A 1035 -49.20 -22.40 18.73
C ALA A 1035 -50.30 -22.84 19.71
N ASP A 1036 -50.82 -24.06 19.58
CA ASP A 1036 -51.77 -24.65 20.53
C ASP A 1036 -51.14 -24.84 21.92
N TYR A 1037 -49.91 -25.34 21.95
CA TYR A 1037 -49.15 -25.54 23.19
C TYR A 1037 -48.91 -24.23 23.95
N LEU A 1038 -48.55 -23.14 23.25
CA LEU A 1038 -48.37 -21.82 23.87
C LEU A 1038 -49.69 -21.17 24.30
N ARG A 1039 -50.78 -21.37 23.54
CA ARG A 1039 -52.12 -20.89 23.94
C ARG A 1039 -52.55 -21.48 25.29
N GLY A 1040 -52.23 -22.75 25.55
CA GLY A 1040 -52.50 -23.42 26.83
C GLY A 1040 -51.65 -22.94 28.01
N LEU A 1041 -50.62 -22.11 27.78
CA LEU A 1041 -49.73 -21.57 28.81
C LEU A 1041 -50.03 -20.09 29.13
N ALA A 1042 -51.00 -19.47 28.45
CA ALA A 1042 -51.30 -18.04 28.53
C ALA A 1042 -52.00 -17.59 29.83
N SER A 1043 -52.05 -18.42 30.86
CA SER A 1043 -52.70 -18.08 32.14
C SER A 1043 -51.86 -18.61 33.30
N GLY A 1044 -50.98 -17.77 33.84
CA GLY A 1044 -50.18 -18.14 35.02
C GLY A 1044 -49.02 -17.19 35.30
N THR A 1045 -49.31 -16.00 35.82
CA THR A 1045 -48.34 -15.19 36.58
C THR A 1045 -48.02 -15.92 37.89
N GLN A 1046 -46.94 -16.69 37.93
CA GLN A 1046 -46.34 -17.12 39.19
C GLN A 1046 -44.82 -16.96 39.13
N THR A 1047 -44.34 -15.84 39.64
CA THR A 1047 -42.95 -15.65 40.05
C THR A 1047 -42.76 -16.32 41.40
N THR A 1048 -42.16 -17.51 41.43
CA THR A 1048 -41.64 -18.10 42.68
C THR A 1048 -40.25 -17.53 42.98
N ALA A 1049 -40.12 -16.99 44.18
CA ALA A 1049 -39.09 -16.06 44.63
C ALA A 1049 -37.72 -16.69 44.97
N ASP A 1050 -37.18 -17.59 44.14
CA ASP A 1050 -35.91 -18.25 44.51
C ASP A 1050 -34.95 -18.50 43.34
N HIS A 1051 -34.32 -17.42 42.85
CA HIS A 1051 -33.17 -17.52 41.95
C HIS A 1051 -32.03 -16.55 42.32
N ARG A 1052 -31.12 -17.05 43.18
CA ARG A 1052 -29.75 -16.55 43.37
C ARG A 1052 -28.79 -16.92 42.24
N ALA A 1053 -29.29 -17.00 41.00
CA ALA A 1053 -28.46 -17.00 39.81
C ALA A 1053 -28.75 -15.69 39.08
N LYS A 1054 -27.78 -14.75 39.13
CA LYS A 1054 -27.86 -13.51 38.35
C LYS A 1054 -28.25 -13.87 36.90
N TRP A 1055 -29.14 -13.05 36.30
CA TRP A 1055 -29.28 -12.79 34.85
C TRP A 1055 -30.58 -13.14 34.08
N MET A 1056 -31.70 -13.63 34.63
CA MET A 1056 -32.96 -13.74 33.82
C MET A 1056 -34.27 -13.51 34.59
N GLU A 1057 -35.05 -12.51 34.15
CA GLU A 1057 -36.46 -12.32 34.49
C GLU A 1057 -37.32 -12.62 33.25
N ALA A 1058 -38.43 -13.34 33.40
CA ALA A 1058 -39.37 -13.55 32.30
C ALA A 1058 -40.13 -12.26 31.97
N MET A 1059 -39.95 -11.75 30.75
CA MET A 1059 -40.67 -10.60 30.22
C MET A 1059 -41.99 -11.03 29.55
N PRO A 1060 -43.00 -10.14 29.47
CA PRO A 1060 -44.25 -10.41 28.76
C PRO A 1060 -43.99 -10.94 27.34
N GLY A 1061 -44.67 -12.02 26.95
CA GLY A 1061 -44.47 -12.70 25.67
C GLY A 1061 -43.57 -13.93 25.68
N ALA A 1062 -42.90 -14.22 26.81
CA ALA A 1062 -42.13 -15.46 27.00
C ALA A 1062 -42.63 -16.22 28.25
N PRO A 1063 -43.63 -17.11 28.12
CA PRO A 1063 -44.22 -17.81 29.27
C PRO A 1063 -43.23 -18.75 29.96
N MET A 1064 -43.42 -18.98 31.26
CA MET A 1064 -42.61 -19.94 32.03
C MET A 1064 -43.38 -21.22 32.30
N ARG A 1065 -42.69 -22.36 32.25
CA ARG A 1065 -43.25 -23.68 32.63
C ARG A 1065 -42.19 -24.49 33.36
N ASN A 1066 -42.52 -25.01 34.55
CA ASN A 1066 -41.58 -25.77 35.40
C ASN A 1066 -40.26 -25.02 35.67
N GLY A 1067 -40.31 -23.69 35.61
CA GLY A 1067 -39.18 -22.76 35.71
C GLY A 1067 -38.24 -22.70 34.51
N ASP A 1068 -38.63 -23.27 33.37
CA ASP A 1068 -38.02 -22.99 32.07
C ASP A 1068 -38.72 -21.78 31.43
N VAL A 1069 -37.97 -20.91 30.76
CA VAL A 1069 -38.53 -19.79 29.98
C VAL A 1069 -38.72 -20.25 28.53
N LEU A 1070 -39.92 -20.08 27.99
CA LEU A 1070 -40.25 -20.43 26.61
C LEU A 1070 -40.31 -19.15 25.78
N VAL A 1071 -39.43 -19.01 24.80
CA VAL A 1071 -39.31 -17.82 23.94
C VAL A 1071 -39.84 -18.17 22.55
N PRO A 1072 -41.03 -17.67 22.15
CA PRO A 1072 -41.62 -17.98 20.84
C PRO A 1072 -40.90 -17.24 19.70
N GLY A 1073 -40.61 -17.94 18.59
CA GLY A 1073 -39.97 -17.40 17.39
C GLY A 1073 -40.94 -17.23 16.23
N TYR A 1074 -41.07 -15.99 15.76
CA TYR A 1074 -41.98 -15.58 14.69
C TYR A 1074 -41.22 -15.17 13.43
N ASP A 1075 -41.82 -15.32 12.25
CA ASP A 1075 -41.29 -14.72 11.02
C ASP A 1075 -41.68 -13.24 10.86
N SER A 1076 -41.27 -12.62 9.75
CA SER A 1076 -41.60 -11.24 9.42
C SER A 1076 -43.10 -11.01 9.15
N ASP A 1077 -43.89 -12.07 8.95
CA ASP A 1077 -45.35 -12.05 8.84
C ASP A 1077 -46.06 -12.27 10.20
N GLY A 1078 -45.30 -12.50 11.27
CA GLY A 1078 -45.83 -12.72 12.61
C GLY A 1078 -46.35 -14.15 12.85
N LYS A 1079 -46.07 -15.10 11.95
CA LYS A 1079 -46.42 -16.51 12.12
C LYS A 1079 -45.40 -17.18 13.03
N LEU A 1080 -45.89 -17.96 14.01
CA LEU A 1080 -45.06 -18.74 14.91
C LEU A 1080 -44.50 -19.96 14.17
N TRP A 1081 -43.19 -20.17 14.25
CA TRP A 1081 -42.53 -21.32 13.62
C TRP A 1081 -41.72 -22.19 14.58
N THR A 1082 -41.28 -21.62 15.71
CA THR A 1082 -40.47 -22.34 16.69
C THR A 1082 -40.63 -21.76 18.10
N VAL A 1083 -40.12 -22.46 19.11
CA VAL A 1083 -40.01 -22.00 20.49
C VAL A 1083 -38.64 -22.40 21.02
N GLN A 1084 -37.92 -21.45 21.63
CA GLN A 1084 -36.69 -21.72 22.39
C GLN A 1084 -37.03 -21.98 23.85
N TYR A 1085 -36.61 -23.13 24.37
CA TYR A 1085 -36.69 -23.50 25.77
C TYR A 1085 -35.38 -23.13 26.46
N ILE A 1086 -35.42 -22.19 27.39
CA ILE A 1086 -34.30 -21.82 28.26
C ILE A 1086 -34.52 -22.51 29.60
N LYS A 1087 -33.72 -23.56 29.87
CA LYS A 1087 -33.82 -24.39 31.07
C LYS A 1087 -33.25 -23.69 32.30
N LYS A 1088 -33.67 -24.11 33.50
CA LYS A 1088 -33.11 -23.64 34.80
C LYS A 1088 -31.59 -23.75 34.91
N ASP A 1089 -30.98 -24.73 34.24
CA ASP A 1089 -29.52 -24.94 34.22
C ASP A 1089 -28.79 -24.06 33.19
N GLY A 1090 -29.50 -23.15 32.52
CA GLY A 1090 -28.98 -22.24 31.51
C GLY A 1090 -28.90 -22.84 30.10
N LYS A 1091 -29.26 -24.12 29.90
CA LYS A 1091 -29.25 -24.73 28.56
C LYS A 1091 -30.42 -24.24 27.73
N MET A 1092 -30.12 -23.84 26.49
CA MET A 1092 -31.11 -23.37 25.52
C MET A 1092 -31.31 -24.42 24.43
N ARG A 1093 -32.56 -24.78 24.11
CA ARG A 1093 -32.90 -25.74 23.05
C ARG A 1093 -34.10 -25.26 22.25
N PHE A 1094 -34.19 -25.60 20.96
CA PHE A 1094 -35.38 -25.32 20.15
C PHE A 1094 -36.35 -26.50 20.15
N ALA A 1095 -37.61 -26.22 19.80
CA ALA A 1095 -38.57 -27.26 19.47
C ALA A 1095 -38.03 -28.14 18.34
N LYS A 1096 -38.14 -29.46 18.50
CA LYS A 1096 -37.71 -30.42 17.48
C LYS A 1096 -38.57 -30.27 16.23
N GLU A 1097 -37.99 -30.47 15.05
CA GLU A 1097 -38.72 -30.45 13.76
C GLU A 1097 -39.46 -29.12 13.53
N SER A 1098 -38.83 -28.00 13.95
CA SER A 1098 -39.37 -26.64 13.85
C SER A 1098 -38.43 -25.74 13.05
N ARG A 1099 -38.96 -24.68 12.43
CA ARG A 1099 -38.19 -23.76 11.59
C ARG A 1099 -37.62 -22.61 12.43
N ILE A 1100 -36.29 -22.46 12.40
CA ILE A 1100 -35.59 -21.35 13.07
C ILE A 1100 -35.17 -20.27 12.07
N TYR A 1101 -34.84 -20.67 10.84
CA TYR A 1101 -34.30 -19.78 9.80
C TYR A 1101 -35.28 -18.64 9.47
N GLY A 1102 -34.84 -17.39 9.69
CA GLY A 1102 -35.62 -16.17 9.50
C GLY A 1102 -36.61 -15.87 10.63
N CYS A 1103 -36.60 -16.64 11.72
CA CYS A 1103 -37.52 -16.45 12.85
C CYS A 1103 -36.84 -15.68 13.99
N PHE A 1104 -37.59 -14.82 14.68
CA PHE A 1104 -37.10 -13.95 15.74
C PHE A 1104 -38.13 -13.71 16.84
N HIS A 1105 -37.70 -13.19 17.99
CA HIS A 1105 -38.59 -12.79 19.09
C HIS A 1105 -38.42 -11.33 19.46
N VAL A 1106 -39.51 -10.56 19.51
CA VAL A 1106 -39.47 -9.17 19.99
C VAL A 1106 -39.81 -9.14 21.48
N VAL A 1107 -38.87 -8.68 22.30
CA VAL A 1107 -39.04 -8.69 23.76
C VAL A 1107 -40.22 -7.81 24.18
N GLY A 1108 -41.11 -8.37 24.99
CA GLY A 1108 -42.31 -7.67 25.47
C GLY A 1108 -43.50 -7.75 24.50
N ALA A 1109 -43.43 -8.53 23.43
CA ALA A 1109 -44.55 -8.76 22.51
C ALA A 1109 -45.28 -10.07 22.86
N ALA A 1110 -46.59 -9.98 23.11
CA ALA A 1110 -47.39 -11.13 23.52
C ALA A 1110 -47.58 -12.19 22.42
N ASN A 1111 -47.56 -11.78 21.16
CA ASN A 1111 -47.70 -12.64 19.98
C ASN A 1111 -47.03 -11.97 18.76
N GLY A 1112 -47.01 -12.66 17.62
CA GLY A 1112 -46.40 -12.15 16.39
C GLY A 1112 -47.01 -10.84 15.89
N ALA A 1113 -48.33 -10.65 16.00
CA ALA A 1113 -48.96 -9.38 15.59
C ALA A 1113 -48.48 -8.20 16.47
N ALA A 1114 -48.41 -8.40 17.79
CA ALA A 1114 -47.84 -7.41 18.71
C ALA A 1114 -46.34 -7.18 18.45
N ALA A 1115 -45.61 -8.20 17.99
CA ALA A 1115 -44.20 -8.09 17.64
C ALA A 1115 -43.99 -7.16 16.44
N LEU A 1116 -44.78 -7.37 15.36
CA LEU A 1116 -44.71 -6.51 14.17
C LEU A 1116 -45.19 -5.08 14.47
N GLN A 1117 -46.25 -4.91 15.28
CA GLN A 1117 -46.72 -3.58 15.68
C GLN A 1117 -45.64 -2.83 16.48
N LYS A 1118 -44.95 -3.51 17.40
CA LYS A 1118 -43.87 -2.91 18.19
C LYS A 1118 -42.66 -2.53 17.35
N ILE A 1119 -42.33 -3.31 16.32
CA ILE A 1119 -41.30 -2.97 15.32
C ILE A 1119 -41.74 -1.74 14.50
N ALA A 1120 -42.99 -1.73 14.01
CA ALA A 1120 -43.54 -0.64 13.22
C ALA A 1120 -43.52 0.70 13.98
N MET A 1121 -43.85 0.69 15.27
CA MET A 1121 -43.86 1.89 16.12
C MET A 1121 -42.48 2.33 16.61
N SER A 1122 -41.46 1.46 16.54
CA SER A 1122 -40.11 1.79 16.99
C SER A 1122 -39.33 2.54 15.89
N PRO A 1123 -38.64 3.66 16.19
CA PRO A 1123 -37.84 4.38 15.21
C PRO A 1123 -36.55 3.63 14.83
N VAL A 1124 -36.05 2.78 15.72
CA VAL A 1124 -34.85 1.97 15.54
C VAL A 1124 -35.16 0.53 15.97
N VAL A 1125 -34.66 -0.44 15.22
CA VAL A 1125 -34.77 -1.87 15.55
C VAL A 1125 -33.42 -2.36 16.02
N VAL A 1126 -33.37 -3.02 17.18
CA VAL A 1126 -32.12 -3.54 17.74
C VAL A 1126 -32.17 -5.06 17.77
N ILE A 1127 -31.31 -5.74 17.01
CA ILE A 1127 -31.24 -7.20 16.92
C ILE A 1127 -30.08 -7.70 17.77
N ALA A 1128 -30.35 -8.61 18.68
CA ALA A 1128 -29.43 -9.19 19.64
C ALA A 1128 -29.35 -10.72 19.51
N GLU A 1129 -28.20 -11.28 19.89
CA GLU A 1129 -27.95 -12.74 19.88
C GLU A 1129 -29.01 -13.54 20.63
N THR A 1130 -29.12 -13.25 21.92
CA THR A 1130 -29.85 -14.05 22.88
C THR A 1130 -31.04 -13.26 23.38
N TYR A 1131 -32.03 -14.00 23.85
CA TYR A 1131 -33.16 -13.42 24.57
C TYR A 1131 -32.70 -12.59 25.78
N ALA A 1132 -31.72 -13.06 26.56
CA ALA A 1132 -31.20 -12.33 27.72
C ALA A 1132 -30.63 -10.94 27.34
N MET A 1133 -29.87 -10.85 26.26
CA MET A 1133 -29.33 -9.58 25.78
C MET A 1133 -30.44 -8.66 25.22
N ALA A 1134 -31.36 -9.22 24.45
CA ALA A 1134 -32.53 -8.47 23.96
C ALA A 1134 -33.37 -7.92 25.12
N THR A 1135 -33.52 -8.67 26.23
CA THR A 1135 -34.25 -8.19 27.42
C THR A 1135 -33.51 -7.06 28.13
N THR A 1136 -32.18 -7.13 28.22
CA THR A 1136 -31.35 -6.07 28.80
C THR A 1136 -31.46 -4.79 27.98
N ILE A 1137 -31.46 -4.90 26.65
CA ILE A 1137 -31.62 -3.76 25.75
C ILE A 1137 -33.03 -3.18 25.87
N SER A 1138 -34.07 -4.02 25.83
CA SER A 1138 -35.48 -3.60 25.96
C SER A 1138 -35.77 -2.86 27.27
N LYS A 1139 -35.12 -3.26 28.37
CA LYS A 1139 -35.26 -2.60 29.69
C LYS A 1139 -34.58 -1.23 29.75
N ASN A 1140 -33.44 -1.07 29.09
CA ASN A 1140 -32.61 0.14 29.19
C ASN A 1140 -32.83 1.12 28.03
N ALA A 1141 -33.41 0.66 26.92
CA ALA A 1141 -33.69 1.46 25.73
C ALA A 1141 -35.15 1.27 25.30
N LYS A 1142 -35.87 2.37 25.07
CA LYS A 1142 -37.26 2.36 24.55
C LYS A 1142 -37.29 2.04 23.05
N VAL A 1143 -36.72 0.91 22.66
CA VAL A 1143 -36.59 0.46 21.26
C VAL A 1143 -37.10 -0.97 21.12
N ALA A 1144 -37.49 -1.35 19.91
CA ALA A 1144 -37.83 -2.74 19.58
C ALA A 1144 -36.56 -3.61 19.61
N ALA A 1145 -36.33 -4.27 20.75
CA ALA A 1145 -35.25 -5.22 20.92
C ALA A 1145 -35.69 -6.63 20.50
N ILE A 1146 -34.93 -7.22 19.59
CA ILE A 1146 -35.22 -8.48 18.91
C ILE A 1146 -34.15 -9.51 19.27
N ALA A 1147 -34.55 -10.72 19.65
CA ALA A 1147 -33.65 -11.86 19.77
C ALA A 1147 -33.64 -12.64 18.45
N ALA A 1148 -32.46 -12.72 17.81
CA ALA A 1148 -32.22 -13.52 16.61
C ALA A 1148 -31.84 -14.98 16.94
N PHE A 1149 -31.75 -15.32 18.22
CA PHE A 1149 -31.52 -16.65 18.78
C PHE A 1149 -30.10 -17.24 18.63
N ASN A 1150 -29.42 -17.00 17.50
CA ASN A 1150 -28.03 -17.42 17.25
C ASN A 1150 -27.40 -16.61 16.10
N SER A 1151 -26.08 -16.72 15.94
CA SER A 1151 -25.30 -15.96 14.95
C SER A 1151 -25.71 -16.23 13.51
N THR A 1152 -26.01 -17.48 13.18
CA THR A 1152 -26.36 -17.90 11.81
C THR A 1152 -27.71 -17.37 11.33
N ASN A 1153 -28.55 -16.90 12.25
CA ASN A 1153 -29.90 -16.42 11.95
C ASN A 1153 -30.00 -14.89 11.85
N PHE A 1154 -28.92 -14.15 12.09
CA PHE A 1154 -28.91 -12.70 11.98
C PHE A 1154 -29.19 -12.17 10.59
N LEU A 1155 -28.44 -12.66 9.60
CA LEU A 1155 -28.58 -12.20 8.22
C LEU A 1155 -30.02 -12.43 7.71
N PRO A 1156 -30.61 -13.64 7.84
CA PRO A 1156 -32.00 -13.87 7.46
C PRO A 1156 -33.02 -12.97 8.18
N VAL A 1157 -32.85 -12.75 9.48
CA VAL A 1157 -33.75 -11.89 10.28
C VAL A 1157 -33.58 -10.42 9.89
N ALA A 1158 -32.35 -9.94 9.75
CA ALA A 1158 -32.09 -8.54 9.42
C ALA A 1158 -32.52 -8.21 7.98
N THR A 1159 -32.24 -9.10 7.02
CA THR A 1159 -32.72 -8.95 5.63
C THR A 1159 -34.25 -8.93 5.57
N SER A 1160 -34.94 -9.88 6.21
CA SER A 1160 -36.41 -9.93 6.19
C SER A 1160 -37.09 -8.73 6.89
N LEU A 1161 -36.44 -8.16 7.92
CA LEU A 1161 -36.91 -6.94 8.58
C LEU A 1161 -36.62 -5.69 7.74
N HIS A 1162 -35.47 -5.61 7.08
CA HIS A 1162 -35.11 -4.49 6.21
C HIS A 1162 -35.98 -4.46 4.95
N GLU A 1163 -36.25 -5.61 4.32
CA GLU A 1163 -37.16 -5.68 3.17
C GLU A 1163 -38.57 -5.19 3.51
N ARG A 1164 -39.04 -5.45 4.74
CA ARG A 1164 -40.38 -5.03 5.20
C ARG A 1164 -40.42 -3.58 5.72
N TRP A 1165 -39.31 -3.07 6.26
CA TRP A 1165 -39.17 -1.70 6.74
C TRP A 1165 -37.82 -1.09 6.31
N PRO A 1166 -37.65 -0.76 5.02
CA PRO A 1166 -36.37 -0.33 4.47
C PRO A 1166 -35.87 0.99 5.09
N ASP A 1167 -36.80 1.84 5.52
CA ASP A 1167 -36.48 3.16 6.09
C ASP A 1167 -36.13 3.14 7.58
N LYS A 1168 -36.18 1.97 8.24
CA LYS A 1168 -35.85 1.86 9.68
C LYS A 1168 -34.38 1.50 9.87
N ALA A 1169 -33.72 2.23 10.76
CA ALA A 1169 -32.36 1.91 11.16
C ALA A 1169 -32.32 0.59 11.96
N ILE A 1170 -31.51 -0.37 11.51
CA ILE A 1170 -31.29 -1.65 12.19
C ILE A 1170 -29.90 -1.63 12.86
N ILE A 1171 -29.87 -1.87 14.17
CA ILE A 1171 -28.64 -1.97 14.97
C ILE A 1171 -28.47 -3.42 15.41
N ILE A 1172 -27.34 -4.03 15.11
CA ILE A 1172 -27.01 -5.39 15.54
C ILE A 1172 -26.09 -5.32 16.77
N VAL A 1173 -26.43 -6.04 17.83
CA VAL A 1173 -25.70 -6.07 19.11
C VAL A 1173 -25.28 -7.51 19.43
N GLY A 1174 -24.00 -7.70 19.77
CA GLY A 1174 -23.39 -8.98 20.17
C GLY A 1174 -22.66 -8.86 21.51
N ASP A 1175 -22.50 -9.95 22.26
CA ASP A 1175 -21.72 -9.97 23.51
C ASP A 1175 -20.20 -10.13 23.22
N ASP A 1176 -19.37 -9.42 23.98
CA ASP A 1176 -17.90 -9.33 23.81
C ASP A 1176 -17.13 -10.20 24.82
N ASN A 1177 -17.83 -11.08 25.55
CA ASN A 1177 -17.28 -11.84 26.69
C ASN A 1177 -16.62 -13.19 26.35
N HIS A 1178 -16.36 -13.53 25.09
CA HIS A 1178 -15.70 -14.79 24.73
C HIS A 1178 -14.19 -14.62 24.43
N PRO A 1179 -13.26 -15.27 25.18
CA PRO A 1179 -11.81 -15.16 24.96
C PRO A 1179 -11.28 -16.00 23.79
N LEU A 1180 -12.07 -16.20 22.73
CA LEU A 1180 -11.70 -17.00 21.54
C LEU A 1180 -11.42 -16.10 20.32
N LYS A 1181 -10.34 -16.44 19.59
CA LYS A 1181 -9.71 -15.65 18.51
C LYS A 1181 -10.50 -15.54 17.18
N ASN A 1182 -11.70 -16.07 17.09
CA ASN A 1182 -12.62 -15.87 15.95
C ASN A 1182 -14.02 -15.73 16.55
N ASN A 1183 -14.53 -14.49 16.61
CA ASN A 1183 -15.91 -14.27 16.98
C ASN A 1183 -16.76 -14.35 15.69
N PRO A 1184 -17.45 -15.46 15.37
CA PRO A 1184 -18.30 -15.56 14.16
C PRO A 1184 -19.37 -14.46 14.10
N TRP A 1185 -19.67 -13.84 15.26
CA TRP A 1185 -20.55 -12.70 15.43
C TRP A 1185 -20.19 -11.48 14.58
N CYS A 1186 -18.92 -11.04 14.57
CA CYS A 1186 -18.53 -9.83 13.85
C CYS A 1186 -18.58 -10.02 12.33
N SER A 1187 -18.24 -11.21 11.83
CA SER A 1187 -18.31 -11.52 10.39
C SER A 1187 -19.74 -11.58 9.89
N THR A 1188 -20.64 -12.26 10.61
CA THR A 1188 -22.03 -12.42 10.16
C THR A 1188 -22.85 -11.14 10.34
N ALA A 1189 -22.57 -10.32 11.37
CA ALA A 1189 -23.17 -8.98 11.51
C ALA A 1189 -22.66 -8.00 10.44
N ALA A 1190 -21.38 -8.07 10.06
CA ALA A 1190 -20.82 -7.24 8.98
C ALA A 1190 -21.29 -7.66 7.59
N GLU A 1191 -21.57 -8.95 7.36
CA GLU A 1191 -22.20 -9.44 6.13
C GLU A 1191 -23.68 -9.05 6.08
N ALA A 1192 -24.42 -9.12 7.19
CA ALA A 1192 -25.78 -8.60 7.29
C ALA A 1192 -25.84 -7.10 6.97
N ALA A 1193 -24.95 -6.29 7.58
CA ALA A 1193 -24.87 -4.85 7.31
C ALA A 1193 -24.37 -4.48 5.90
N LYS A 1194 -23.83 -5.44 5.13
CA LYS A 1194 -23.44 -5.25 3.72
C LYS A 1194 -24.51 -5.71 2.72
N GLY A 1195 -25.42 -6.58 3.15
CA GLY A 1195 -26.52 -7.12 2.35
C GLY A 1195 -27.84 -6.35 2.47
N MET A 1196 -27.94 -5.46 3.46
CA MET A 1196 -28.92 -4.36 3.57
C MET A 1196 -28.27 -3.10 3.01
#